data_AF-A0A1K1NH81-F1
#
_entry.id   AF-A0A1K1NH81-F1
#
_cell.length_a   1.000
_cell.length_b   1.000
_cell.length_c   1.000
_cell.angle_alpha   90.00
_cell.angle_beta   90.00
_cell.angle_gamma   90.00
#
_symmetry.space_group_name_H-M   'P 1'
#
loop_
_entity.id
_entity.type
_entity.pdbx_description
1 polymer ?
#
loop_
_entity_poly.entity_id
_entity_poly.type
_entity_poly.pdbx_seq_one_letter_code
_entity_poly.pdbx_strand_id
1 'polypeptide(L)'
;MPMDKKKAIDSSKKAVTVFFKIRRGFKIYIAFITGILSGIEIYKQFYPLTESRVIAVIFGILFGAFITAVMLLILEVIRKCVGIAKSKGMKMFEKYKERVRMKLIKRKTEQTAPNRKIKAVVDMMFDDIPYSEEVTQAQEKIETALNTEFDKIKSDRHEDEALEELLGRYGKLSQMAELAGYPAESAEKWRGETQAVDIRPLKKEMWKQRLRIYLTSAFAVFALLQVFWLIYNITAKPVAVIGNIFVIALDLFIASFPFRKYLKTEKAAEGNKYDTDSYKYLCTRSDKYAKRLLNGIALLFAVVFVFVASELSFYFFGNSKSAEFAENFFNNSIVIEIPVFLLIKNILSLRMIRRRINIPDKGKYKKHIIGITAFSAVYWLGVTTFTVIKSKDIAYPGNVFMIAGIFFGLLVIAYDFTLRRNVTFRNIVINKPRIAVYTAVAVAVSGFMILQQDTWYTQSYINSVPVVEHNTHKVEYNDETGVYTITKTTDDFKILHLTDIHIGGSLYSYRKDIKALKACYAEIEHTHPDLVVVTGDLSFPLGIMSMSLNNTAPVGQFAAFMRNTGIPWAFTYGNHDTESLASANTQELSEVYKSLSFKTSGNLLYPYTQPDVLGRNNQLIEIRNADGSLNTGLFMIDSNAYTGEGINVYDYIHDDQVDWYADEVKRMNAEAGHTVNSMAFFHIPLQEYRTATELYNEGSDEVKYFYGENPGDHGGITNDLVCCSDYPSKMFDTALELGSTTGFFCGHDHYNNASIEYKGIRLTYGMSIDYLAMPGIEKETKQRGAELITIHADSSWKSEQILLDSIT
;
A
#
# COMPACT_ATOMS: atom_id res chain seq x y z
N MET A 1 3.00 -45.95 49.98
CA MET A 1 3.05 -44.63 50.66
C MET A 1 2.00 -43.71 50.05
N PRO A 2 0.94 -43.32 50.78
CA PRO A 2 -0.05 -42.43 50.21
C PRO A 2 0.50 -41.00 50.17
N MET A 3 0.68 -40.49 48.94
CA MET A 3 1.02 -39.10 48.67
C MET A 3 -0.18 -38.20 49.04
N ASP A 4 0.10 -37.22 49.87
CA ASP A 4 -0.80 -36.34 50.59
C ASP A 4 -1.78 -35.57 49.67
N LYS A 5 -3.04 -36.04 49.60
CA LYS A 5 -4.17 -35.45 48.84
C LYS A 5 -4.44 -33.97 49.19
N LYS A 6 -3.87 -33.45 50.28
CA LYS A 6 -4.01 -32.05 50.72
C LYS A 6 -3.27 -31.05 49.82
N LYS A 7 -2.13 -31.41 49.20
CA LYS A 7 -1.35 -30.51 48.32
C LYS A 7 -1.98 -30.29 46.92
N ALA A 8 -2.69 -31.29 46.40
CA ALA A 8 -3.37 -31.17 45.10
C ALA A 8 -4.62 -30.28 45.18
N ILE A 9 -5.36 -30.34 46.30
CA ILE A 9 -6.54 -29.50 46.57
C ILE A 9 -6.15 -28.04 46.82
N ASP A 10 -4.98 -27.78 47.41
CA ASP A 10 -4.50 -26.41 47.70
C ASP A 10 -3.89 -25.71 46.45
N SER A 11 -3.34 -26.49 45.51
CA SER A 11 -2.89 -26.00 44.19
C SER A 11 -4.06 -25.67 43.27
N SER A 12 -5.13 -26.49 43.27
CA SER A 12 -6.35 -26.22 42.51
C SER A 12 -7.11 -25.01 43.09
N LYS A 13 -7.17 -24.85 44.42
CA LYS A 13 -7.74 -23.64 45.06
C LYS A 13 -6.97 -22.36 44.71
N LYS A 14 -5.64 -22.39 44.57
CA LYS A 14 -4.84 -21.24 44.11
C LYS A 14 -5.07 -20.91 42.62
N ALA A 15 -5.20 -21.91 41.75
CA ALA A 15 -5.54 -21.71 40.34
C ALA A 15 -6.97 -21.15 40.17
N VAL A 16 -7.93 -21.67 40.93
CA VAL A 16 -9.32 -21.18 40.97
C VAL A 16 -9.40 -19.78 41.55
N THR A 17 -8.56 -19.41 42.53
CA THR A 17 -8.52 -18.04 43.08
C THR A 17 -7.92 -16.99 42.12
N VAL A 18 -7.01 -17.40 41.22
CA VAL A 18 -6.55 -16.55 40.10
C VAL A 18 -7.66 -16.38 39.05
N PHE A 19 -8.40 -17.45 38.76
CA PHE A 19 -9.58 -17.43 37.88
C PHE A 19 -10.74 -16.57 38.45
N PHE A 20 -10.97 -16.61 39.77
CA PHE A 20 -11.96 -15.78 40.45
C PHE A 20 -11.54 -14.30 40.61
N LYS A 21 -10.24 -13.96 40.51
CA LYS A 21 -9.79 -12.56 40.46
C LYS A 21 -9.96 -11.93 39.08
N ILE A 22 -9.92 -12.73 38.02
CA ILE A 22 -10.35 -12.33 36.67
C ILE A 22 -11.86 -12.04 36.66
N ARG A 23 -12.65 -12.81 37.43
CA ARG A 23 -14.11 -12.62 37.62
C ARG A 23 -14.52 -11.24 38.15
N ARG A 24 -13.66 -10.50 38.87
CA ARG A 24 -14.01 -9.17 39.42
C ARG A 24 -13.89 -8.04 38.38
N GLY A 25 -12.93 -8.15 37.46
CA GLY A 25 -12.86 -7.30 36.26
C GLY A 25 -13.95 -7.68 35.25
N PHE A 26 -14.21 -8.98 35.10
CA PHE A 26 -15.31 -9.48 34.27
C PHE A 26 -16.70 -9.10 34.81
N LYS A 27 -16.90 -8.94 36.13
CA LYS A 27 -18.16 -8.47 36.71
C LYS A 27 -18.45 -6.98 36.46
N ILE A 28 -17.41 -6.13 36.51
CA ILE A 28 -17.54 -4.71 36.14
C ILE A 28 -17.79 -4.59 34.63
N TYR A 29 -17.16 -5.44 33.83
CA TYR A 29 -17.35 -5.52 32.38
C TYR A 29 -18.73 -6.06 31.98
N ILE A 30 -19.22 -7.12 32.65
CA ILE A 30 -20.60 -7.59 32.48
C ILE A 30 -21.56 -6.48 32.88
N ALA A 31 -21.38 -5.81 34.02
CA ALA A 31 -22.25 -4.69 34.41
C ALA A 31 -22.21 -3.51 33.41
N PHE A 32 -21.07 -3.23 32.79
CA PHE A 32 -20.91 -2.21 31.74
C PHE A 32 -21.57 -2.63 30.42
N ILE A 33 -21.40 -3.89 29.99
CA ILE A 33 -22.11 -4.45 28.82
C ILE A 33 -23.62 -4.51 29.07
N THR A 34 -24.06 -4.94 30.26
CA THR A 34 -25.49 -4.96 30.61
C THR A 34 -26.06 -3.55 30.64
N GLY A 35 -25.30 -2.55 31.12
CA GLY A 35 -25.68 -1.13 31.10
C GLY A 35 -25.75 -0.53 29.69
N ILE A 36 -24.85 -0.94 28.79
CA ILE A 36 -24.88 -0.51 27.37
C ILE A 36 -25.99 -1.23 26.58
N LEU A 37 -26.21 -2.52 26.82
CA LEU A 37 -27.29 -3.29 26.19
C LEU A 37 -28.67 -2.77 26.61
N SER A 38 -28.84 -2.40 27.89
CA SER A 38 -30.05 -1.72 28.36
C SER A 38 -30.18 -0.29 27.82
N GLY A 39 -29.06 0.42 27.63
CA GLY A 39 -29.04 1.69 26.90
C GLY A 39 -29.42 1.57 25.41
N ILE A 40 -29.05 0.46 24.75
CA ILE A 40 -29.42 0.15 23.35
C ILE A 40 -30.90 -0.23 23.24
N GLU A 41 -31.47 -0.93 24.22
CA GLU A 41 -32.93 -1.16 24.31
C GLU A 41 -33.72 0.14 24.45
N ILE A 42 -33.23 1.07 25.27
CA ILE A 42 -33.81 2.40 25.41
C ILE A 42 -33.62 3.22 24.11
N TYR A 43 -32.47 3.12 23.44
CA TYR A 43 -32.19 3.84 22.18
C TYR A 43 -33.02 3.31 20.99
N LYS A 44 -33.28 2.00 20.94
CA LYS A 44 -34.20 1.35 19.97
C LYS A 44 -35.63 1.84 20.09
N GLN A 45 -36.02 2.35 21.26
CA GLN A 45 -37.32 2.97 21.50
C GLN A 45 -37.46 4.36 20.83
N PHE A 46 -36.34 5.03 20.52
CA PHE A 46 -36.33 6.37 19.93
C PHE A 46 -35.85 6.42 18.47
N TYR A 47 -35.10 5.43 17.98
CA TYR A 47 -34.63 5.36 16.59
C TYR A 47 -34.63 3.91 16.04
N PRO A 48 -35.41 3.58 15.00
CA PRO A 48 -35.42 2.24 14.41
C PRO A 48 -34.13 1.98 13.62
N LEU A 49 -33.24 1.15 14.16
CA LEU A 49 -32.04 0.66 13.47
C LEU A 49 -32.34 -0.70 12.82
N THR A 50 -31.93 -0.89 11.56
CA THR A 50 -31.98 -2.20 10.88
C THR A 50 -31.08 -3.21 11.60
N GLU A 51 -31.42 -4.51 11.57
CA GLU A 51 -30.65 -5.57 12.25
C GLU A 51 -29.15 -5.56 11.90
N SER A 52 -28.82 -5.23 10.65
CA SER A 52 -27.45 -5.08 10.15
C SER A 52 -26.63 -3.99 10.85
N ARG A 53 -27.26 -2.87 11.24
CA ARG A 53 -26.62 -1.76 11.96
C ARG A 53 -26.44 -2.06 13.45
N VAL A 54 -27.33 -2.86 14.04
CA VAL A 54 -27.21 -3.31 15.44
C VAL A 54 -26.01 -4.26 15.59
N ILE A 55 -25.81 -5.18 14.64
CA ILE A 55 -24.65 -6.08 14.63
C ILE A 55 -23.34 -5.30 14.48
N ALA A 56 -23.28 -4.28 13.62
CA ALA A 56 -22.11 -3.44 13.44
C ALA A 56 -21.77 -2.61 14.69
N VAL A 57 -22.79 -2.05 15.38
CA VAL A 57 -22.61 -1.35 16.65
C VAL A 57 -22.13 -2.29 17.74
N ILE A 58 -22.69 -3.50 17.85
CA ILE A 58 -22.24 -4.53 18.80
C ILE A 58 -20.80 -4.95 18.50
N PHE A 59 -20.47 -5.19 17.23
CA PHE A 59 -19.10 -5.52 16.81
C PHE A 59 -18.13 -4.38 17.14
N GLY A 60 -18.46 -3.13 16.83
CA GLY A 60 -17.65 -1.95 17.15
C GLY A 60 -17.45 -1.76 18.66
N ILE A 61 -18.47 -2.02 19.47
CA ILE A 61 -18.38 -1.95 20.94
C ILE A 61 -17.52 -3.10 21.49
N LEU A 62 -17.74 -4.33 21.02
CA LEU A 62 -16.96 -5.50 21.42
C LEU A 62 -15.49 -5.36 20.99
N PHE A 63 -15.25 -4.76 19.83
CA PHE A 63 -13.94 -4.50 19.27
C PHE A 63 -13.20 -3.36 19.98
N GLY A 64 -13.88 -2.25 20.27
CA GLY A 64 -13.32 -1.16 21.10
C GLY A 64 -13.01 -1.61 22.53
N ALA A 65 -13.90 -2.43 23.11
CA ALA A 65 -13.67 -3.09 24.39
C ALA A 65 -12.50 -4.08 24.33
N PHE A 66 -12.34 -4.79 23.22
CA PHE A 66 -11.23 -5.70 22.98
C PHE A 66 -9.90 -4.94 22.83
N ILE A 67 -9.83 -3.86 22.05
CA ILE A 67 -8.62 -3.03 21.93
C ILE A 67 -8.23 -2.52 23.32
N THR A 68 -9.22 -2.07 24.09
CA THR A 68 -9.02 -1.63 25.48
C THR A 68 -8.53 -2.78 26.35
N ALA A 69 -9.09 -3.98 26.21
CA ALA A 69 -8.69 -5.17 26.95
C ALA A 69 -7.28 -5.67 26.56
N VAL A 70 -6.92 -5.62 25.29
CA VAL A 70 -5.57 -5.93 24.78
C VAL A 70 -4.57 -4.89 25.24
N MET A 71 -4.91 -3.60 25.20
CA MET A 71 -4.08 -2.54 25.77
C MET A 71 -3.89 -2.74 27.28
N LEU A 72 -4.94 -3.09 28.01
CA LEU A 72 -4.87 -3.41 29.45
C LEU A 72 -4.10 -4.71 29.72
N LEU A 73 -4.21 -5.73 28.86
CA LEU A 73 -3.48 -6.99 28.96
C LEU A 73 -2.00 -6.78 28.64
N ILE A 74 -1.68 -6.00 27.61
CA ILE A 74 -0.31 -5.57 27.26
C ILE A 74 0.26 -4.75 28.42
N LEU A 75 -0.51 -3.81 28.99
CA LEU A 75 -0.12 -3.06 30.19
C LEU A 75 0.07 -3.97 31.41
N GLU A 76 -0.75 -5.01 31.59
CA GLU A 76 -0.64 -5.99 32.68
C GLU A 76 0.56 -6.95 32.47
N VAL A 77 0.86 -7.32 31.23
CA VAL A 77 2.03 -8.10 30.84
C VAL A 77 3.31 -7.27 30.99
N ILE A 78 3.29 -5.99 30.59
CA ILE A 78 4.35 -5.01 30.87
C ILE A 78 4.50 -4.88 32.39
N ARG A 79 3.41 -4.77 33.15
CA ARG A 79 3.40 -4.66 34.61
C ARG A 79 4.01 -5.88 35.30
N LYS A 80 3.69 -7.10 34.86
CA LYS A 80 4.24 -8.35 35.41
C LYS A 80 5.68 -8.63 34.96
N CYS A 81 6.05 -8.29 33.72
CA CYS A 81 7.40 -8.50 33.19
C CYS A 81 8.41 -7.45 33.65
N VAL A 82 7.96 -6.23 34.00
CA VAL A 82 8.80 -5.13 34.52
C VAL A 82 8.88 -5.13 36.07
N GLY A 83 8.26 -6.11 36.74
CA GLY A 83 8.42 -6.31 38.19
C GLY A 83 7.56 -5.39 39.06
N ILE A 84 6.29 -5.18 38.73
CA ILE A 84 5.34 -4.52 39.65
C ILE A 84 4.83 -5.56 40.64
N ALA A 85 5.43 -5.63 41.83
CA ALA A 85 4.85 -6.35 42.96
C ALA A 85 3.55 -5.67 43.42
N LYS A 86 2.55 -6.48 43.83
CA LYS A 86 1.33 -6.03 44.50
C LYS A 86 1.68 -5.14 45.69
N SER A 87 1.27 -3.87 45.68
CA SER A 87 1.23 -3.10 46.92
C SER A 87 0.18 -3.71 47.84
N LYS A 88 0.59 -4.18 49.02
CA LYS A 88 -0.24 -4.11 50.23
C LYS A 88 -0.48 -2.62 50.52
N GLY A 89 -1.38 -2.01 49.76
CA GLY A 89 -1.72 -0.60 49.84
C GLY A 89 -2.99 -0.40 50.65
N MET A 90 -2.88 -0.42 51.98
CA MET A 90 -3.86 0.23 52.86
C MET A 90 -3.37 0.49 54.30
N LYS A 91 -2.05 0.56 54.52
CA LYS A 91 -1.45 1.07 55.78
C LYS A 91 -0.23 1.99 55.57
N MET A 92 0.08 2.35 54.31
CA MET A 92 1.24 3.18 53.95
C MET A 92 0.87 4.63 53.65
N PHE A 93 -0.42 5.00 53.58
CA PHE A 93 -0.83 6.37 53.29
C PHE A 93 -0.82 7.27 54.54
N GLU A 94 -1.13 6.73 55.72
CA GLU A 94 -0.97 7.46 56.99
C GLU A 94 0.50 7.60 57.42
N LYS A 95 1.31 6.53 57.23
CA LYS A 95 2.76 6.58 57.53
C LYS A 95 3.56 7.47 56.57
N TYR A 96 3.01 7.82 55.41
CA TYR A 96 3.62 8.75 54.44
C TYR A 96 3.30 10.21 54.79
N LYS A 97 2.11 10.50 55.36
CA LYS A 97 1.75 11.84 55.85
C LYS A 97 2.66 12.28 57.01
N GLU A 98 2.99 11.39 57.95
CA GLU A 98 3.98 11.67 59.01
C GLU A 98 5.41 11.84 58.48
N ARG A 99 5.82 11.04 57.49
CA ARG A 99 7.16 11.17 56.86
C ARG A 99 7.31 12.42 56.00
N VAL A 100 6.24 12.92 55.40
CA VAL A 100 6.24 14.19 54.65
C VAL A 100 6.30 15.39 55.60
N ARG A 101 5.66 15.31 56.78
CA ARG A 101 5.78 16.32 57.84
C ARG A 101 7.20 16.39 58.42
N MET A 102 7.89 15.25 58.55
CA MET A 102 9.30 15.19 58.97
C MET A 102 10.31 15.53 57.85
N LYS A 103 9.92 15.41 56.57
CA LYS A 103 10.75 15.81 55.41
C LYS A 103 10.80 17.32 55.17
N LEU A 104 9.88 18.08 55.74
CA LEU A 104 9.90 19.54 55.69
C LEU A 104 10.82 20.18 56.75
N ILE A 105 11.26 19.41 57.77
CA ILE A 105 12.16 19.88 58.84
C ILE A 105 13.63 19.48 58.60
N LYS A 106 13.91 18.60 57.63
CA LYS A 106 15.27 18.11 57.32
C LYS A 106 15.80 18.56 55.94
N ARG A 107 15.49 19.79 55.53
CA ARG A 107 16.20 20.52 54.47
C ARG A 107 17.38 21.27 55.10
N LYS A 108 18.42 20.53 55.50
CA LYS A 108 19.76 21.05 55.82
C LYS A 108 20.71 19.85 55.91
N THR A 109 21.03 19.30 54.75
CA THR A 109 22.30 18.62 54.46
C THR A 109 22.36 18.45 52.94
N GLU A 110 23.28 19.16 52.32
CA GLU A 110 23.66 18.98 50.93
C GLU A 110 24.11 17.53 50.73
N GLN A 111 23.50 16.80 49.79
CA GLN A 111 24.07 15.57 49.24
C GLN A 111 24.77 15.98 47.95
N THR A 112 26.08 16.08 48.03
CA THR A 112 27.05 16.32 46.95
C THR A 112 26.87 15.29 45.83
N ALA A 113 26.93 15.74 44.58
CA ALA A 113 26.97 14.84 43.43
C ALA A 113 28.28 14.01 43.45
N PRO A 114 28.29 12.74 43.01
CA PRO A 114 29.49 11.90 43.06
C PRO A 114 30.68 12.54 42.33
N ASN A 115 31.87 12.52 42.95
CA ASN A 115 33.08 13.03 42.31
C ASN A 115 33.45 12.15 41.11
N ARG A 116 33.54 12.75 39.92
CA ARG A 116 33.87 12.05 38.66
C ARG A 116 35.23 11.36 38.70
N LYS A 117 36.21 11.90 39.43
CA LYS A 117 37.55 11.31 39.56
C LYS A 117 37.53 10.04 40.40
N ILE A 118 36.79 10.03 41.52
CA ILE A 118 36.60 8.84 42.36
C ILE A 118 35.92 7.73 41.56
N LYS A 119 34.88 8.08 40.81
CA LYS A 119 34.20 7.12 39.94
C LYS A 119 35.15 6.51 38.90
N ALA A 120 35.99 7.31 38.25
CA ALA A 120 36.96 6.81 37.28
C ALA A 120 37.97 5.83 37.90
N VAL A 121 38.42 6.09 39.13
CA VAL A 121 39.31 5.18 39.87
C VAL A 121 38.59 3.88 40.23
N VAL A 122 37.37 3.96 40.76
CA VAL A 122 36.58 2.78 41.10
C VAL A 122 36.29 1.94 39.87
N ASP A 123 35.90 2.57 38.75
CA ASP A 123 35.67 1.86 37.48
C ASP A 123 36.96 1.13 37.03
N MET A 124 38.12 1.79 37.07
CA MET A 124 39.41 1.20 36.72
C MET A 124 39.78 -0.01 37.61
N MET A 125 39.47 0.03 38.91
CA MET A 125 39.74 -1.08 39.84
C MET A 125 38.89 -2.32 39.57
N PHE A 126 37.79 -2.15 38.84
CA PHE A 126 36.83 -3.21 38.50
C PHE A 126 36.85 -3.61 37.01
N ASP A 127 37.68 -2.99 36.17
CA ASP A 127 37.69 -3.20 34.70
C ASP A 127 37.94 -4.66 34.29
N ASP A 128 38.81 -5.36 35.02
CA ASP A 128 39.17 -6.78 34.79
C ASP A 128 38.44 -7.75 35.74
N ILE A 129 37.45 -7.27 36.48
CA ILE A 129 36.67 -8.09 37.40
C ILE A 129 35.38 -8.57 36.71
N PRO A 130 35.12 -9.89 36.64
CA PRO A 130 33.89 -10.40 36.06
C PRO A 130 32.65 -9.79 36.71
N TYR A 131 31.73 -9.33 35.87
CA TYR A 131 30.45 -8.81 36.31
C TYR A 131 29.67 -9.89 37.10
N SER A 132 29.18 -9.51 38.27
CA SER A 132 28.16 -10.24 39.03
C SER A 132 27.31 -9.27 39.85
N GLU A 133 26.16 -9.72 40.36
CA GLU A 133 25.32 -8.87 41.22
C GLU A 133 26.04 -8.46 42.51
N GLU A 134 26.81 -9.38 43.10
CA GLU A 134 27.64 -9.13 44.28
C GLU A 134 28.71 -8.06 44.00
N VAL A 135 29.43 -8.19 42.88
CA VAL A 135 30.48 -7.25 42.44
C VAL A 135 29.91 -5.86 42.17
N THR A 136 28.74 -5.77 41.52
CA THR A 136 28.10 -4.48 41.22
C THR A 136 27.68 -3.76 42.51
N GLN A 137 27.09 -4.49 43.47
CA GLN A 137 26.72 -3.91 44.77
C GLN A 137 27.95 -3.48 45.57
N ALA A 138 29.04 -4.25 45.49
CA ALA A 138 30.30 -3.88 46.12
C ALA A 138 30.88 -2.61 45.50
N GLN A 139 30.92 -2.50 44.16
CA GLN A 139 31.39 -1.32 43.43
C GLN A 139 30.59 -0.06 43.82
N GLU A 140 29.25 -0.12 43.85
CA GLU A 140 28.40 1.02 44.26
C GLU A 140 28.65 1.45 45.72
N LYS A 141 28.81 0.48 46.64
CA LYS A 141 29.10 0.78 48.04
C LYS A 141 30.51 1.34 48.24
N ILE A 142 31.49 0.83 47.50
CA ILE A 142 32.86 1.34 47.47
C ILE A 142 32.87 2.78 46.95
N GLU A 143 32.20 3.07 45.84
CA GLU A 143 32.05 4.42 45.31
C GLU A 143 31.41 5.34 46.36
N THR A 144 30.33 4.90 47.02
CA THR A 144 29.65 5.68 48.06
C THR A 144 30.54 5.94 49.28
N ALA A 145 31.26 4.91 49.75
CA ALA A 145 32.12 5.00 50.91
C ALA A 145 33.34 5.89 50.63
N LEU A 146 33.95 5.78 49.44
CA LEU A 146 35.03 6.66 49.00
C LEU A 146 34.57 8.11 48.82
N ASN A 147 33.39 8.36 48.24
CA ASN A 147 32.85 9.72 48.16
C ASN A 147 32.59 10.30 49.56
N THR A 148 32.08 9.49 50.49
CA THR A 148 31.85 9.93 51.88
C THR A 148 33.16 10.27 52.59
N GLU A 149 34.21 9.47 52.38
CA GLU A 149 35.52 9.71 52.99
C GLU A 149 36.25 10.87 52.31
N PHE A 150 36.11 11.00 50.99
CA PHE A 150 36.60 12.15 50.24
C PHE A 150 35.97 13.46 50.70
N ASP A 151 34.66 13.49 50.95
CA ASP A 151 33.98 14.69 51.45
C ASP A 151 34.49 15.10 52.85
N LYS A 152 34.94 14.14 53.67
CA LYS A 152 35.62 14.44 54.95
C LYS A 152 37.02 15.02 54.73
N ILE A 153 37.82 14.43 53.85
CA ILE A 153 39.20 14.87 53.58
C ILE A 153 39.21 16.24 52.87
N LYS A 154 38.27 16.46 51.95
CA LYS A 154 38.11 17.70 51.19
C LYS A 154 37.78 18.91 52.08
N SER A 155 37.20 18.70 53.26
CA SER A 155 36.80 19.80 54.14
C SER A 155 37.96 20.73 54.53
N ASP A 156 39.20 20.23 54.49
CA ASP A 156 40.41 20.97 54.90
C ASP A 156 41.47 21.13 53.77
N ARG A 157 41.21 20.73 52.51
CA ARG A 157 42.24 20.65 51.43
C ARG A 157 41.74 20.93 50.01
N HIS A 158 42.67 21.20 49.08
CA HIS A 158 42.37 21.30 47.65
C HIS A 158 41.92 19.94 47.07
N GLU A 159 41.10 19.95 46.01
CA GLU A 159 40.44 18.74 45.50
C GLU A 159 41.41 17.64 45.05
N ASP A 160 42.53 18.01 44.43
CA ASP A 160 43.55 17.08 43.97
C ASP A 160 44.38 16.50 45.12
N GLU A 161 44.69 17.31 46.13
CA GLU A 161 45.41 16.87 47.34
C GLU A 161 44.55 15.92 48.18
N ALA A 162 43.24 16.20 48.30
CA ALA A 162 42.29 15.33 48.96
C ALA A 162 42.13 13.98 48.23
N LEU A 163 42.22 13.99 46.89
CA LEU A 163 42.18 12.76 46.09
C LEU A 163 43.48 11.96 46.25
N GLU A 164 44.64 12.61 46.21
CA GLU A 164 45.94 11.95 46.40
C GLU A 164 46.03 11.29 47.78
N GLU A 165 45.58 11.97 48.85
CA GLU A 165 45.53 11.39 50.19
C GLU A 165 44.53 10.23 50.30
N LEU A 166 43.33 10.37 49.70
CA LEU A 166 42.34 9.30 49.67
C LEU A 166 42.90 8.04 48.98
N LEU A 167 43.57 8.22 47.84
CA LEU A 167 44.19 7.12 47.09
C LEU A 167 45.44 6.57 47.78
N GLY A 168 46.15 7.38 48.55
CA GLY A 168 47.23 6.93 49.44
C GLY A 168 46.72 6.00 50.56
N ARG A 169 45.53 6.29 51.11
CA ARG A 169 44.89 5.47 52.17
C ARG A 169 44.18 4.23 51.63
N TYR A 170 43.54 4.35 50.46
CA TYR A 170 42.66 3.31 49.88
C TYR A 170 43.05 2.95 48.45
N GLY A 171 44.35 2.86 48.14
CA GLY A 171 44.85 2.61 46.78
C GLY A 171 44.66 1.18 46.28
N LYS A 172 44.40 0.21 47.17
CA LYS A 172 44.13 -1.19 46.80
C LYS A 172 42.64 -1.51 46.92
N LEU A 173 42.14 -2.35 46.01
CA LEU A 173 40.74 -2.81 46.03
C LEU A 173 40.34 -3.49 47.35
N SER A 174 41.25 -4.20 48.00
CA SER A 174 41.00 -4.81 49.32
C SER A 174 40.73 -3.77 50.41
N GLN A 175 41.48 -2.66 50.42
CA GLN A 175 41.29 -1.55 51.35
C GLN A 175 39.97 -0.80 51.07
N MET A 176 39.65 -0.62 49.78
CA MET A 176 38.37 -0.05 49.37
C MET A 176 37.19 -0.93 49.81
N ALA A 177 37.33 -2.26 49.69
CA ALA A 177 36.33 -3.23 50.12
C ALA A 177 36.08 -3.15 51.64
N GLU A 178 37.14 -3.08 52.45
CA GLU A 178 37.04 -2.90 53.91
C GLU A 178 36.33 -1.59 54.28
N LEU A 179 36.67 -0.48 53.61
CA LEU A 179 35.99 0.80 53.80
C LEU A 179 34.48 0.71 53.52
N ALA A 180 34.09 -0.13 52.56
CA ALA A 180 32.69 -0.37 52.19
C ALA A 180 32.00 -1.45 53.04
N GLY A 181 32.67 -2.01 54.06
CA GLY A 181 32.14 -3.03 54.96
C GLY A 181 32.20 -4.47 54.42
N TYR A 182 33.10 -4.75 53.49
CA TYR A 182 33.39 -6.10 53.00
C TYR A 182 34.73 -6.61 53.55
N PRO A 183 34.88 -7.92 53.83
CA PRO A 183 36.19 -8.49 54.17
C PRO A 183 37.21 -8.27 53.04
N ALA A 184 38.48 -7.98 53.36
CA ALA A 184 39.54 -7.79 52.36
C ALA A 184 39.66 -8.93 51.34
N GLU A 185 39.45 -10.19 51.77
CA GLU A 185 39.43 -11.40 50.93
C GLU A 185 38.35 -11.35 49.83
N SER A 186 37.32 -10.53 49.99
CA SER A 186 36.28 -10.33 48.98
C SER A 186 36.86 -9.78 47.67
N ALA A 187 37.90 -8.95 47.75
CA ALA A 187 38.57 -8.39 46.57
C ALA A 187 39.25 -9.48 45.71
N GLU A 188 39.86 -10.48 46.35
CA GLU A 188 40.44 -11.64 45.65
C GLU A 188 39.36 -12.56 45.08
N LYS A 189 38.28 -12.80 45.84
CA LYS A 189 37.11 -13.55 45.39
C LYS A 189 36.42 -12.92 44.19
N TRP A 190 36.39 -11.59 44.09
CA TRP A 190 35.87 -10.87 42.93
C TRP A 190 36.78 -11.06 41.71
N ARG A 191 38.11 -11.04 41.89
CA ARG A 191 39.11 -11.24 40.82
C ARG A 191 39.24 -12.68 40.31
N GLY A 192 38.81 -13.68 41.09
CA GLY A 192 38.92 -15.09 40.71
C GLY A 192 38.19 -15.45 39.40
N GLU A 193 38.94 -15.99 38.43
CA GLU A 193 38.48 -16.25 37.04
C GLU A 193 37.53 -17.45 36.85
N THR A 194 37.36 -18.33 37.83
CA THR A 194 36.97 -19.73 37.54
C THR A 194 35.53 -19.99 37.06
N GLN A 195 34.66 -18.98 36.86
CA GLN A 195 33.25 -19.21 36.48
C GLN A 195 32.57 -18.13 35.60
N ALA A 196 33.32 -17.24 34.93
CA ALA A 196 32.71 -16.22 34.06
C ALA A 196 32.29 -16.78 32.69
N VAL A 197 31.11 -16.40 32.19
CA VAL A 197 30.62 -16.81 30.87
C VAL A 197 31.28 -15.96 29.77
N ASP A 198 31.92 -16.64 28.81
CA ASP A 198 32.54 -16.05 27.62
C ASP A 198 31.53 -15.59 26.54
N ILE A 199 31.93 -14.64 25.70
CA ILE A 199 31.09 -13.99 24.69
C ILE A 199 30.63 -14.94 23.59
N ARG A 200 31.46 -15.91 23.18
CA ARG A 200 31.10 -16.90 22.13
C ARG A 200 29.94 -17.82 22.57
N PRO A 201 30.02 -18.53 23.72
CA PRO A 201 28.92 -19.36 24.19
C PRO A 201 27.67 -18.51 24.51
N LEU A 202 27.85 -17.31 25.06
CA LEU A 202 26.74 -16.38 25.31
C LEU A 202 25.99 -16.00 24.02
N LYS A 203 26.71 -15.63 22.95
CA LYS A 203 26.09 -15.28 21.65
C LYS A 203 25.28 -16.45 21.08
N LYS A 204 25.80 -17.68 21.17
CA LYS A 204 25.11 -18.90 20.72
C LYS A 204 23.84 -19.16 21.52
N GLU A 205 23.91 -19.01 22.85
CA GLU A 205 22.75 -19.16 23.72
C GLU A 205 21.68 -18.09 23.45
N MET A 206 22.11 -16.83 23.34
CA MET A 206 21.26 -15.69 23.04
C MET A 206 20.52 -15.84 21.70
N TRP A 207 21.20 -16.38 20.70
CA TRP A 207 20.60 -16.70 19.40
C TRP A 207 19.48 -17.74 19.53
N LYS A 208 19.73 -18.84 20.26
CA LYS A 208 18.73 -19.89 20.51
C LYS A 208 17.52 -19.36 21.29
N GLN A 209 17.73 -18.52 22.31
CA GLN A 209 16.63 -17.90 23.05
C GLN A 209 15.80 -16.96 22.18
N ARG A 210 16.46 -16.17 21.34
CA ARG A 210 15.77 -15.26 20.42
C ARG A 210 14.85 -16.02 19.46
N LEU A 211 15.29 -17.15 18.92
CA LEU A 211 14.44 -17.98 18.06
C LEU A 211 13.20 -18.48 18.81
N ARG A 212 13.36 -18.94 20.05
CA ARG A 212 12.23 -19.38 20.90
C ARG A 212 11.27 -18.24 21.20
N ILE A 213 11.78 -17.04 21.47
CA ILE A 213 10.97 -15.84 21.69
C ILE A 213 10.18 -15.51 20.43
N TYR A 214 10.80 -15.58 19.26
CA TYR A 214 10.14 -15.25 17.99
C TYR A 214 9.01 -16.24 17.70
N LEU A 215 9.27 -17.55 17.82
CA LEU A 215 8.24 -18.58 17.66
C LEU A 215 7.09 -18.38 18.67
N THR A 216 7.41 -18.18 19.95
CA THR A 216 6.40 -17.93 20.99
C THR A 216 5.55 -16.69 20.66
N SER A 217 6.19 -15.63 20.17
CA SER A 217 5.49 -14.36 19.87
C SER A 217 4.61 -14.49 18.62
N ALA A 218 5.06 -15.22 17.59
CA ALA A 218 4.29 -15.43 16.36
C ALA A 218 3.01 -16.22 16.64
N PHE A 219 3.13 -17.40 17.27
CA PHE A 219 1.97 -18.23 17.61
C PHE A 219 1.03 -17.57 18.64
N ALA A 220 1.55 -16.69 19.50
CA ALA A 220 0.68 -15.89 20.38
C ALA A 220 -0.16 -14.85 19.60
N VAL A 221 0.37 -14.31 18.50
CA VAL A 221 -0.35 -13.38 17.61
C VAL A 221 -1.32 -14.13 16.71
N PHE A 222 -0.96 -15.30 16.18
CA PHE A 222 -1.90 -16.16 15.45
C PHE A 222 -3.09 -16.56 16.32
N ALA A 223 -2.85 -16.97 17.56
CA ALA A 223 -3.92 -17.23 18.52
C ALA A 223 -4.79 -15.98 18.77
N LEU A 224 -4.21 -14.78 18.80
CA LEU A 224 -4.95 -13.53 18.96
C LEU A 224 -5.84 -13.25 17.74
N LEU A 225 -5.34 -13.49 16.52
CA LEU A 225 -6.13 -13.37 15.29
C LEU A 225 -7.34 -14.31 15.32
N GLN A 226 -7.13 -15.55 15.77
CA GLN A 226 -8.21 -16.52 15.87
C GLN A 226 -9.24 -16.14 16.94
N VAL A 227 -8.86 -15.37 17.97
CA VAL A 227 -9.82 -14.78 18.91
C VAL A 227 -10.69 -13.71 18.23
N PHE A 228 -10.15 -12.93 17.28
CA PHE A 228 -10.98 -12.01 16.50
C PHE A 228 -12.01 -12.74 15.64
N TRP A 229 -11.56 -13.78 14.92
CA TRP A 229 -12.46 -14.64 14.14
C TRP A 229 -13.52 -15.31 15.01
N LEU A 230 -13.12 -15.79 16.20
CA LEU A 230 -14.05 -16.36 17.17
C LEU A 230 -15.14 -15.35 17.57
N ILE A 231 -14.77 -14.10 17.89
CA ILE A 231 -15.73 -13.05 18.28
C ILE A 231 -16.73 -12.78 17.15
N TYR A 232 -16.26 -12.67 15.92
CA TYR A 232 -17.11 -12.46 14.74
C TYR A 232 -18.03 -13.68 14.46
N ASN A 233 -17.46 -14.88 14.52
CA ASN A 233 -18.18 -16.11 14.18
C ASN A 233 -19.23 -16.51 15.22
N ILE A 234 -19.13 -16.04 16.47
CA ILE A 234 -20.19 -16.21 17.48
C ILE A 234 -21.54 -15.68 16.95
N THR A 235 -21.52 -14.57 16.22
CA THR A 235 -22.75 -13.95 15.67
C THR A 235 -22.97 -14.30 14.20
N ALA A 236 -21.90 -14.36 13.39
CA ALA A 236 -22.04 -14.47 11.94
C ALA A 236 -22.12 -15.92 11.43
N LYS A 237 -21.35 -16.85 12.02
CA LYS A 237 -21.24 -18.26 11.58
C LYS A 237 -20.96 -19.19 12.78
N PRO A 238 -21.97 -19.49 13.63
CA PRO A 238 -21.76 -20.20 14.90
C PRO A 238 -21.10 -21.59 14.75
N VAL A 239 -21.28 -22.28 13.61
CA VAL A 239 -20.64 -23.57 13.34
C VAL A 239 -19.11 -23.48 13.27
N ALA A 240 -18.56 -22.34 12.83
CA ALA A 240 -17.12 -22.12 12.72
C ALA A 240 -16.42 -21.91 14.08
N VAL A 241 -17.17 -21.60 15.15
CA VAL A 241 -16.67 -21.32 16.50
C VAL A 241 -15.82 -22.47 17.05
N ILE A 242 -16.25 -23.72 16.85
CA ILE A 242 -15.52 -24.91 17.31
C ILE A 242 -14.15 -25.00 16.64
N GLY A 243 -14.09 -24.72 15.33
CA GLY A 243 -12.85 -24.65 14.56
C GLY A 243 -11.90 -23.58 15.12
N ASN A 244 -12.39 -22.37 15.36
CA ASN A 244 -11.57 -21.30 15.93
C ASN A 244 -11.01 -21.66 17.32
N ILE A 245 -11.83 -22.26 18.20
CA ILE A 245 -11.37 -22.71 19.53
C ILE A 245 -10.26 -23.75 19.40
N PHE A 246 -10.40 -24.71 18.49
CA PHE A 246 -9.38 -25.71 18.22
C PHE A 246 -8.06 -25.08 17.74
N VAL A 247 -8.11 -24.16 16.77
CA VAL A 247 -6.92 -23.48 16.25
C VAL A 247 -6.25 -22.63 17.34
N ILE A 248 -7.02 -21.89 18.14
CA ILE A 248 -6.47 -21.13 19.30
C ILE A 248 -5.72 -22.09 20.25
N ALA A 249 -6.33 -23.23 20.59
CA ALA A 249 -5.70 -24.21 21.48
C ALA A 249 -4.41 -24.79 20.88
N LEU A 250 -4.41 -25.08 19.58
CA LEU A 250 -3.25 -25.57 18.84
C LEU A 250 -2.11 -24.53 18.82
N ASP A 251 -2.39 -23.28 18.48
CA ASP A 251 -1.40 -22.20 18.45
C ASP A 251 -0.77 -21.99 19.83
N LEU A 252 -1.60 -21.95 20.89
CA LEU A 252 -1.11 -21.83 22.27
C LEU A 252 -0.30 -23.06 22.70
N PHE A 253 -0.68 -24.25 22.26
CA PHE A 253 0.08 -25.48 22.51
C PHE A 253 1.46 -25.42 21.85
N ILE A 254 1.54 -25.04 20.57
CA ILE A 254 2.80 -24.88 19.83
C ILE A 254 3.66 -23.78 20.47
N ALA A 255 3.07 -22.64 20.87
CA ALA A 255 3.79 -21.58 21.57
C ALA A 255 4.34 -22.03 22.94
N SER A 256 3.69 -22.98 23.60
CA SER A 256 4.06 -23.41 24.95
C SER A 256 5.41 -24.13 25.01
N PHE A 257 5.78 -24.90 23.97
CA PHE A 257 7.03 -25.65 23.92
C PHE A 257 8.29 -24.76 23.93
N PRO A 258 8.48 -23.83 22.97
CA PRO A 258 9.61 -22.90 23.00
C PRO A 258 9.56 -21.99 24.23
N PHE A 259 8.37 -21.59 24.70
CA PHE A 259 8.22 -20.74 25.89
C PHE A 259 8.68 -21.43 27.19
N ARG A 260 8.31 -22.70 27.41
CA ARG A 260 8.78 -23.49 28.55
C ARG A 260 10.30 -23.65 28.53
N LYS A 261 10.86 -23.93 27.35
CA LYS A 261 12.32 -24.06 27.18
C LYS A 261 13.03 -22.73 27.41
N TYR A 262 12.45 -21.61 26.98
CA TYR A 262 12.90 -20.26 27.30
C TYR A 262 12.95 -20.04 28.81
N LEU A 263 11.85 -20.26 29.53
CA LEU A 263 11.78 -20.07 30.98
C LEU A 263 12.80 -20.93 31.74
N LYS A 264 12.99 -22.19 31.34
CA LYS A 264 13.96 -23.09 31.95
C LYS A 264 15.39 -22.58 31.80
N THR A 265 15.76 -22.12 30.61
CA THR A 265 17.11 -21.58 30.38
C THR A 265 17.32 -20.25 31.10
N GLU A 266 16.34 -19.35 31.12
CA GLU A 266 16.46 -18.07 31.84
C GLU A 266 16.61 -18.26 33.34
N LYS A 267 15.94 -19.27 33.91
CA LYS A 267 16.11 -19.61 35.33
C LYS A 267 17.51 -20.16 35.62
N ALA A 268 18.10 -20.89 34.69
CA ALA A 268 19.46 -21.44 34.83
C ALA A 268 20.56 -20.38 34.62
N ALA A 269 20.24 -19.27 33.95
CA ALA A 269 21.18 -18.17 33.69
C ALA A 269 21.12 -17.04 34.75
N GLU A 270 20.19 -17.12 35.70
CA GLU A 270 20.03 -16.14 36.77
C GLU A 270 21.19 -16.26 37.77
N GLY A 271 21.92 -15.17 38.00
CA GLY A 271 23.08 -15.15 38.91
C GLY A 271 24.43 -15.53 38.28
N ASN A 272 24.49 -15.80 36.97
CA ASN A 272 25.74 -16.08 36.27
C ASN A 272 26.71 -14.89 36.31
N LYS A 273 28.02 -15.18 36.39
CA LYS A 273 29.08 -14.20 36.19
C LYS A 273 29.36 -14.01 34.70
N TYR A 274 29.66 -12.79 34.27
CA TYR A 274 29.96 -12.46 32.87
C TYR A 274 31.30 -11.74 32.78
N ASP A 275 32.13 -12.09 31.81
CA ASP A 275 33.31 -11.27 31.51
C ASP A 275 32.93 -9.88 30.97
N THR A 276 33.91 -8.99 30.88
CA THR A 276 33.71 -7.60 30.49
C THR A 276 33.09 -7.47 29.08
N ASP A 277 33.48 -8.31 28.13
CA ASP A 277 32.96 -8.29 26.76
C ASP A 277 31.52 -8.81 26.67
N SER A 278 31.19 -9.85 27.42
CA SER A 278 29.85 -10.41 27.57
C SER A 278 28.90 -9.45 28.24
N TYR A 279 29.35 -8.76 29.30
CA TYR A 279 28.59 -7.71 29.95
C TYR A 279 28.31 -6.53 29.01
N LYS A 280 29.33 -6.03 28.30
CA LYS A 280 29.19 -4.97 27.27
C LYS A 280 28.22 -5.40 26.15
N TYR A 281 28.28 -6.66 25.73
CA TYR A 281 27.34 -7.22 24.76
C TYR A 281 25.90 -7.23 25.28
N LEU A 282 25.65 -7.69 26.52
CA LEU A 282 24.33 -7.71 27.14
C LEU A 282 23.77 -6.29 27.33
N CYS A 283 24.59 -5.34 27.77
CA CYS A 283 24.18 -3.93 27.89
C CYS A 283 23.76 -3.35 26.54
N THR A 284 24.55 -3.58 25.47
CA THR A 284 24.22 -3.15 24.11
C THR A 284 22.91 -3.77 23.61
N ARG A 285 22.65 -5.04 23.94
CA ARG A 285 21.39 -5.72 23.58
C ARG A 285 20.21 -5.21 24.40
N SER A 286 20.41 -4.92 25.68
CA SER A 286 19.39 -4.32 26.55
C SER A 286 18.92 -2.99 25.98
N ASP A 287 19.86 -2.10 25.63
CA ASP A 287 19.57 -0.83 24.97
C ASP A 287 18.75 -1.05 23.70
N LYS A 288 19.18 -1.97 22.83
CA LYS A 288 18.47 -2.26 21.58
C LYS A 288 17.01 -2.64 21.81
N TYR A 289 16.71 -3.51 22.77
CA TYR A 289 15.32 -3.93 23.02
C TYR A 289 14.52 -2.92 23.85
N ALA A 290 15.16 -2.14 24.71
CA ALA A 290 14.53 -1.02 25.39
C ALA A 290 14.05 0.03 24.38
N LYS A 291 14.93 0.41 23.46
CA LYS A 291 14.68 1.29 22.32
C LYS A 291 13.50 0.80 21.46
N ARG A 292 13.56 -0.47 21.06
CA ARG A 292 12.49 -1.10 20.24
C ARG A 292 11.16 -1.24 20.96
N LEU A 293 11.15 -1.38 22.28
CA LEU A 293 9.92 -1.48 23.06
C LEU A 293 9.20 -0.12 23.14
N LEU A 294 9.93 0.97 23.43
CA LEU A 294 9.35 2.31 23.45
C LEU A 294 8.73 2.68 22.08
N ASN A 295 9.48 2.47 21.00
CA ASN A 295 8.99 2.76 19.65
C ASN A 295 7.87 1.80 19.22
N GLY A 296 7.92 0.55 19.66
CA GLY A 296 6.87 -0.43 19.40
C GLY A 296 5.54 -0.05 20.06
N ILE A 297 5.57 0.59 21.24
CA ILE A 297 4.36 1.09 21.90
C ILE A 297 3.76 2.21 21.03
N ALA A 298 4.55 3.23 20.69
CA ALA A 298 4.08 4.33 19.86
C ALA A 298 3.54 3.83 18.50
N LEU A 299 4.25 2.91 17.85
CA LEU A 299 3.84 2.29 16.59
C LEU A 299 2.49 1.56 16.71
N LEU A 300 2.27 0.77 17.78
CA LEU A 300 1.00 0.09 17.98
C LEU A 300 -0.16 1.08 18.07
N PHE A 301 0.01 2.17 18.82
CA PHE A 301 -1.02 3.21 18.92
C PHE A 301 -1.30 3.84 17.55
N ALA A 302 -0.26 4.26 16.84
CA ALA A 302 -0.44 4.87 15.53
C ALA A 302 -1.18 3.95 14.56
N VAL A 303 -0.73 2.70 14.45
CA VAL A 303 -1.32 1.73 13.54
C VAL A 303 -2.75 1.38 13.92
N VAL A 304 -3.04 1.13 15.19
CA VAL A 304 -4.41 0.79 15.62
C VAL A 304 -5.37 1.94 15.34
N PHE A 305 -5.01 3.18 15.68
CA PHE A 305 -5.93 4.31 15.46
C PHE A 305 -6.11 4.65 13.98
N VAL A 306 -5.05 4.61 13.18
CA VAL A 306 -5.13 4.83 11.72
C VAL A 306 -5.96 3.72 11.08
N PHE A 307 -5.67 2.46 11.39
CA PHE A 307 -6.41 1.32 10.85
C PHE A 307 -7.90 1.39 11.21
N VAL A 308 -8.23 1.61 12.48
CA VAL A 308 -9.63 1.74 12.90
C VAL A 308 -10.32 2.92 12.23
N ALA A 309 -9.64 4.06 12.07
CA ALA A 309 -10.21 5.20 11.35
C ALA A 309 -10.47 4.88 9.87
N SER A 310 -9.55 4.18 9.20
CA SER A 310 -9.72 3.75 7.81
C SER A 310 -10.89 2.78 7.67
N GLU A 311 -10.99 1.77 8.54
CA GLU A 311 -12.08 0.79 8.52
C GLU A 311 -13.44 1.45 8.80
N LEU A 312 -13.51 2.35 9.78
CA LEU A 312 -14.74 3.11 10.05
C LEU A 312 -15.08 4.04 8.88
N SER A 313 -14.08 4.64 8.23
CA SER A 313 -14.29 5.48 7.07
C SER A 313 -14.86 4.69 5.89
N PHE A 314 -14.30 3.50 5.62
CA PHE A 314 -14.81 2.56 4.64
C PHE A 314 -16.26 2.18 4.94
N TYR A 315 -16.58 1.83 6.18
CA TYR A 315 -17.95 1.47 6.57
C TYR A 315 -18.97 2.62 6.44
N PHE A 316 -18.65 3.80 6.99
CA PHE A 316 -19.61 4.89 7.07
C PHE A 316 -19.72 5.73 5.79
N PHE A 317 -18.60 5.93 5.07
CA PHE A 317 -18.59 6.75 3.86
C PHE A 317 -18.60 5.92 2.57
N GLY A 318 -18.19 4.64 2.63
CA GLY A 318 -18.23 3.71 1.50
C GLY A 318 -19.55 2.96 1.34
N ASN A 319 -20.56 3.19 2.21
CA ASN A 319 -21.85 2.48 2.21
C ASN A 319 -21.73 0.94 2.25
N SER A 320 -20.64 0.40 2.79
CA SER A 320 -20.33 -1.02 2.76
C SER A 320 -21.25 -1.84 3.67
N LYS A 321 -21.52 -3.08 3.28
CA LYS A 321 -22.27 -4.03 4.11
C LYS A 321 -21.41 -4.51 5.28
N SER A 322 -22.04 -4.91 6.39
CA SER A 322 -21.32 -5.42 7.57
C SER A 322 -20.44 -6.65 7.29
N ALA A 323 -20.80 -7.46 6.28
CA ALA A 323 -20.01 -8.60 5.83
C ALA A 323 -18.74 -8.17 5.08
N GLU A 324 -18.86 -7.19 4.16
CA GLU A 324 -17.74 -6.61 3.40
C GLU A 324 -16.74 -5.92 4.35
N PHE A 325 -17.26 -5.21 5.36
CA PHE A 325 -16.43 -4.62 6.42
C PHE A 325 -15.64 -5.67 7.20
N ALA A 326 -16.29 -6.77 7.62
CA ALA A 326 -15.60 -7.82 8.36
C ALA A 326 -14.53 -8.49 7.50
N GLU A 327 -14.83 -8.81 6.24
CA GLU A 327 -13.88 -9.38 5.30
C GLU A 327 -12.68 -8.46 5.07
N ASN A 328 -12.92 -7.17 4.80
CA ASN A 328 -11.85 -6.18 4.63
C ASN A 328 -10.97 -6.05 5.89
N PHE A 329 -11.60 -5.98 7.06
CA PHE A 329 -10.90 -5.93 8.35
C PHE A 329 -9.98 -7.14 8.53
N PHE A 330 -10.47 -8.36 8.28
CA PHE A 330 -9.69 -9.58 8.48
C PHE A 330 -8.59 -9.74 7.42
N ASN A 331 -8.85 -9.38 6.17
CA ASN A 331 -7.85 -9.39 5.11
C ASN A 331 -6.68 -8.43 5.40
N ASN A 332 -6.97 -7.32 6.07
CA ASN A 332 -5.97 -6.31 6.42
C ASN A 332 -5.45 -6.41 7.87
N SER A 333 -5.89 -7.39 8.65
CA SER A 333 -5.56 -7.52 10.08
C SER A 333 -4.06 -7.71 10.38
N ILE A 334 -3.28 -8.16 9.39
CA ILE A 334 -1.81 -8.24 9.42
C ILE A 334 -1.16 -6.92 9.87
N VAL A 335 -1.80 -5.79 9.55
CA VAL A 335 -1.35 -4.44 9.91
C VAL A 335 -1.26 -4.27 11.43
N ILE A 336 -2.20 -4.83 12.20
CA ILE A 336 -2.18 -4.79 13.68
C ILE A 336 -1.27 -5.90 14.24
N GLU A 337 -1.26 -7.07 13.60
CA GLU A 337 -0.49 -8.23 14.06
C GLU A 337 1.01 -7.94 14.16
N ILE A 338 1.57 -7.23 13.18
CA ILE A 338 3.00 -6.90 13.13
C ILE A 338 3.42 -6.08 14.38
N PRO A 339 2.81 -4.92 14.70
CA PRO A 339 3.11 -4.19 15.93
C PRO A 339 2.95 -5.01 17.22
N VAL A 340 1.93 -5.86 17.31
CA VAL A 340 1.71 -6.72 18.50
C VAL A 340 2.84 -7.76 18.62
N PHE A 341 3.21 -8.42 17.53
CA PHE A 341 4.36 -9.33 17.47
C PHE A 341 5.65 -8.62 17.89
N LEU A 342 5.89 -7.42 17.35
CA LEU A 342 7.05 -6.59 17.69
C LEU A 342 7.10 -6.31 19.20
N LEU A 343 5.96 -5.96 19.81
CA LEU A 343 5.87 -5.71 21.25
C LEU A 343 6.16 -6.96 22.08
N ILE A 344 5.47 -8.07 21.83
CA ILE A 344 5.64 -9.31 22.62
C ILE A 344 7.09 -9.77 22.55
N LYS A 345 7.69 -9.82 21.34
CA LYS A 345 9.08 -10.28 21.20
C LYS A 345 10.07 -9.34 21.89
N ASN A 346 9.84 -8.02 21.83
CA ASN A 346 10.73 -7.05 22.45
C ASN A 346 10.62 -7.10 23.98
N ILE A 347 9.42 -7.30 24.53
CA ILE A 347 9.19 -7.49 25.97
C ILE A 347 9.94 -8.73 26.48
N LEU A 348 9.75 -9.87 25.83
CA LEU A 348 10.41 -11.13 26.21
C LEU A 348 11.93 -11.05 26.07
N SER A 349 12.41 -10.38 25.01
CA SER A 349 13.85 -10.18 24.78
C SER A 349 14.49 -9.25 25.81
N LEU A 350 13.79 -8.18 26.18
CA LEU A 350 14.27 -7.27 27.22
C LEU A 350 14.27 -7.95 28.58
N ARG A 351 13.24 -8.74 28.89
CA ARG A 351 13.13 -9.52 30.12
C ARG A 351 14.26 -10.54 30.27
N MET A 352 14.60 -11.25 29.19
CA MET A 352 15.73 -12.18 29.13
C MET A 352 17.04 -11.50 29.56
N ILE A 353 17.35 -10.35 28.97
CA ILE A 353 18.61 -9.66 29.24
C ILE A 353 18.63 -9.07 30.65
N ARG A 354 17.53 -8.44 31.09
CA ARG A 354 17.42 -7.79 32.41
C ARG A 354 17.36 -8.75 33.60
N ARG A 355 17.19 -10.05 33.35
CA ARG A 355 17.34 -11.10 34.37
C ARG A 355 18.79 -11.54 34.56
N ARG A 356 19.62 -11.37 33.54
CA ARG A 356 21.04 -11.73 33.54
C ARG A 356 21.93 -10.60 34.04
N ILE A 357 21.55 -9.35 33.76
CA ILE A 357 22.24 -8.15 34.23
C ILE A 357 21.30 -7.24 35.01
N ASN A 358 21.79 -6.71 36.14
CA ASN A 358 21.15 -5.64 36.87
C ASN A 358 21.53 -4.32 36.21
N ILE A 359 20.53 -3.46 35.97
CA ILE A 359 20.72 -2.21 35.27
C ILE A 359 20.48 -1.07 36.25
N PRO A 360 21.43 -0.14 36.43
CA PRO A 360 21.19 1.07 37.18
C PRO A 360 20.07 1.84 36.47
N ASP A 361 19.03 2.23 37.22
CA ASP A 361 17.90 3.06 36.75
C ASP A 361 16.66 2.36 36.12
N LYS A 362 16.30 1.17 36.63
CA LYS A 362 14.99 0.52 36.35
C LYS A 362 13.78 1.45 36.58
N GLY A 363 13.90 2.40 37.52
CA GLY A 363 12.85 3.36 37.89
C GLY A 363 12.56 4.39 36.81
N LYS A 364 13.59 5.02 36.22
CA LYS A 364 13.41 6.03 35.17
C LYS A 364 12.91 5.41 33.88
N TYR A 365 13.45 4.26 33.45
CA TYR A 365 12.94 3.56 32.27
C TYR A 365 11.45 3.21 32.39
N LYS A 366 10.99 2.84 33.59
CA LYS A 366 9.57 2.60 33.85
C LYS A 366 8.73 3.87 33.67
N LYS A 367 9.21 5.04 34.12
CA LYS A 367 8.54 6.32 33.88
C LYS A 367 8.42 6.63 32.39
N HIS A 368 9.46 6.33 31.60
CA HIS A 368 9.44 6.54 30.15
C HIS A 368 8.43 5.62 29.43
N ILE A 369 8.29 4.35 29.83
CA ILE A 369 7.23 3.47 29.31
C ILE A 369 5.85 4.06 29.59
N ILE A 370 5.59 4.47 30.84
CA ILE A 370 4.30 5.07 31.22
C ILE A 370 4.07 6.36 30.43
N GLY A 371 5.10 7.20 30.31
CA GLY A 371 5.04 8.46 29.59
C GLY A 371 4.70 8.27 28.11
N ILE A 372 5.40 7.38 27.39
CA ILE A 372 5.12 7.16 25.96
C ILE A 372 3.73 6.55 25.74
N THR A 373 3.28 5.64 26.61
CA THR A 373 1.93 5.08 26.51
C THR A 373 0.87 6.15 26.75
N ALA A 374 1.02 6.94 27.81
CA ALA A 374 0.06 8.01 28.14
C ALA A 374 0.01 9.08 27.06
N PHE A 375 1.19 9.53 26.59
CA PHE A 375 1.30 10.49 25.49
C PHE A 375 0.62 9.97 24.22
N SER A 376 0.89 8.71 23.84
CA SER A 376 0.30 8.12 22.63
C SER A 376 -1.23 8.03 22.74
N ALA A 377 -1.74 7.57 23.89
CA ALA A 377 -3.17 7.49 24.13
C ALA A 377 -3.84 8.88 24.07
N VAL A 378 -3.28 9.88 24.77
CA VAL A 378 -3.84 11.24 24.79
C VAL A 378 -3.80 11.88 23.41
N TYR A 379 -2.69 11.73 22.67
CA TYR A 379 -2.56 12.27 21.32
C TYR A 379 -3.64 11.72 20.39
N TRP A 380 -3.77 10.40 20.30
CA TRP A 380 -4.72 9.77 19.38
C TRP A 380 -6.18 9.94 19.80
N LEU A 381 -6.47 10.02 21.10
CA LEU A 381 -7.78 10.42 21.59
C LEU A 381 -8.10 11.86 21.20
N GLY A 382 -7.14 12.78 21.33
CA GLY A 382 -7.29 14.17 20.91
C GLY A 382 -7.57 14.31 19.41
N VAL A 383 -6.82 13.58 18.57
CA VAL A 383 -7.07 13.50 17.11
C VAL A 383 -8.48 12.99 16.85
N THR A 384 -8.89 11.91 17.51
CA THR A 384 -10.23 11.33 17.36
C THR A 384 -11.32 12.33 17.74
N THR A 385 -11.18 13.00 18.88
CA THR A 385 -12.13 14.02 19.34
C THR A 385 -12.21 15.19 18.36
N PHE A 386 -11.07 15.69 17.88
CA PHE A 386 -11.02 16.75 16.87
C PHE A 386 -11.75 16.34 15.59
N THR A 387 -11.44 15.16 15.04
CA THR A 387 -12.05 14.66 13.80
C THR A 387 -13.55 14.47 13.95
N VAL A 388 -14.03 13.97 15.09
CA VAL A 388 -15.48 13.84 15.35
C VAL A 388 -16.16 15.20 15.39
N ILE A 389 -15.59 16.18 16.10
CA ILE A 389 -16.14 17.54 16.20
C ILE A 389 -16.17 18.23 14.82
N LYS A 390 -15.14 18.04 14.00
CA LYS A 390 -14.99 18.66 12.68
C LYS A 390 -15.46 17.81 11.51
N SER A 391 -16.11 16.68 11.78
CA SER A 391 -16.56 15.72 10.76
C SER A 391 -17.49 16.33 9.70
N LYS A 392 -18.29 17.35 10.07
CA LYS A 392 -19.18 18.06 9.14
C LYS A 392 -18.45 19.05 8.22
N ASP A 393 -17.27 19.52 8.62
CA ASP A 393 -16.50 20.53 7.90
C ASP A 393 -15.43 19.91 6.97
N ILE A 394 -15.26 18.58 7.00
CA ILE A 394 -14.19 17.85 6.31
C ILE A 394 -14.80 16.78 5.40
N ALA A 395 -14.52 16.86 4.10
CA ALA A 395 -15.04 15.91 3.11
C ALA A 395 -14.62 14.46 3.37
N TYR A 396 -13.37 14.25 3.83
CA TYR A 396 -12.81 12.92 4.12
C TYR A 396 -12.17 12.86 5.51
N PRO A 397 -12.98 12.71 6.59
CA PRO A 397 -12.48 12.76 7.97
C PRO A 397 -11.41 11.72 8.29
N GLY A 398 -11.41 10.57 7.61
CA GLY A 398 -10.38 9.53 7.76
C GLY A 398 -8.96 10.03 7.42
N ASN A 399 -8.81 10.94 6.46
CA ASN A 399 -7.50 11.44 6.02
C ASN A 399 -6.78 12.25 7.12
N VAL A 400 -7.52 12.78 8.10
CA VAL A 400 -6.95 13.48 9.26
C VAL A 400 -6.04 12.53 10.06
N PHE A 401 -6.39 11.25 10.18
CA PHE A 401 -5.59 10.27 10.92
C PHE A 401 -4.26 9.97 10.22
N MET A 402 -4.22 9.96 8.88
CA MET A 402 -3.00 9.77 8.10
C MET A 402 -2.02 10.93 8.33
N ILE A 403 -2.52 12.17 8.23
CA ILE A 403 -1.73 13.38 8.48
C ILE A 403 -1.26 13.41 9.95
N ALA A 404 -2.16 13.13 10.89
CA ALA A 404 -1.82 13.06 12.32
C ALA A 404 -0.78 11.97 12.62
N GLY A 405 -0.78 10.87 11.86
CA GLY A 405 0.22 9.81 11.95
C GLY A 405 1.63 10.30 11.59
N ILE A 406 1.76 11.15 10.56
CA ILE A 406 3.03 11.76 10.17
C ILE A 406 3.57 12.66 11.30
N PHE A 407 2.72 13.56 11.81
CA PHE A 407 3.10 14.44 12.93
C PHE A 407 3.47 13.65 14.19
N PHE A 408 2.71 12.60 14.50
CA PHE A 408 3.01 11.71 15.62
C PHE A 408 4.38 11.03 15.44
N GLY A 409 4.69 10.56 14.23
CA GLY A 409 5.99 10.01 13.88
C GLY A 409 7.13 10.98 14.14
N LEU A 410 6.99 12.25 13.73
CA LEU A 410 7.97 13.31 13.99
C LEU A 410 8.19 13.56 15.48
N LEU A 411 7.11 13.59 16.28
CA LEU A 411 7.18 13.75 17.73
C LEU A 411 7.89 12.57 18.40
N VAL A 412 7.64 11.33 17.94
CA VAL A 412 8.33 10.13 18.43
C VAL A 412 9.81 10.16 18.07
N ILE A 413 10.17 10.63 16.87
CA ILE A 413 11.58 10.83 16.46
C ILE A 413 12.25 11.87 17.36
N ALA A 414 11.60 13.02 17.62
CA ALA A 414 12.12 14.05 18.52
C ALA A 414 12.32 13.52 19.95
N TYR A 415 11.39 12.72 20.45
CA TYR A 415 11.52 12.01 21.73
C TYR A 415 12.73 11.07 21.75
N ASP A 416 12.95 10.31 20.67
CA ASP A 416 14.08 9.40 20.51
C ASP A 416 15.44 10.13 20.52
N PHE A 417 15.50 11.38 20.07
CA PHE A 417 16.75 12.18 20.12
C PHE A 417 16.99 12.88 21.46
N THR A 418 15.94 13.31 22.17
CA THR A 418 16.07 14.24 23.31
C THR A 418 15.97 13.54 24.67
N LEU A 419 14.97 12.69 24.86
CA LEU A 419 14.58 12.12 26.15
C LEU A 419 15.09 10.69 26.34
N ARG A 420 15.44 10.01 25.24
CA ARG A 420 15.89 8.62 25.23
C ARG A 420 17.30 8.39 25.78
N ARG A 421 18.22 9.34 25.59
CA ARG A 421 19.62 9.25 26.09
C ARG A 421 19.69 8.97 27.60
N ASN A 422 18.62 9.31 28.31
CA ASN A 422 18.47 9.19 29.75
C ASN A 422 18.22 7.76 30.26
N VAL A 423 17.98 6.78 29.38
CA VAL A 423 17.57 5.41 29.76
C VAL A 423 18.35 4.31 29.03
N THR A 424 19.44 4.65 28.35
CA THR A 424 20.27 3.71 27.56
C THR A 424 21.75 3.94 27.84
N PHE A 425 22.55 2.87 27.89
CA PHE A 425 23.99 2.94 28.14
C PHE A 425 24.76 3.64 27.02
N ARG A 426 24.37 3.40 25.77
CA ARG A 426 24.99 4.03 24.58
C ARG A 426 23.97 4.86 23.81
N ASN A 427 24.38 6.06 23.44
CA ASN A 427 23.59 6.95 22.59
C ASN A 427 23.36 6.34 21.19
N ILE A 428 22.44 6.92 20.43
CA ILE A 428 22.13 6.50 19.06
C ILE A 428 23.37 6.64 18.18
N VAL A 429 23.70 5.56 17.46
CA VAL A 429 24.63 5.62 16.32
C VAL A 429 23.77 5.63 15.06
N ILE A 430 23.80 6.75 14.34
CA ILE A 430 23.09 6.91 13.07
C ILE A 430 23.84 6.12 12.00
N ASN A 431 23.18 5.11 11.41
CA ASN A 431 23.72 4.39 10.27
C ASN A 431 23.19 5.05 8.98
N LYS A 432 23.89 6.09 8.51
CA LYS A 432 23.50 6.87 7.32
C LYS A 432 23.30 5.99 6.08
N PRO A 433 24.19 5.03 5.74
CA PRO A 433 23.99 4.16 4.58
C PRO A 433 22.69 3.35 4.64
N ARG A 434 22.38 2.77 5.82
CA ARG A 434 21.15 2.00 5.99
C ARG A 434 19.89 2.87 5.85
N ILE A 435 19.92 4.10 6.36
CA ILE A 435 18.82 5.05 6.22
C ILE A 435 18.63 5.41 4.75
N ALA A 436 19.70 5.71 4.03
CA ALA A 436 19.65 6.02 2.60
C ALA A 436 19.02 4.86 1.80
N VAL A 437 19.46 3.61 2.03
CA VAL A 437 18.91 2.43 1.35
C VAL A 437 17.41 2.25 1.64
N TYR A 438 16.99 2.31 2.90
CA TYR A 438 15.56 2.15 3.21
C TYR A 438 14.70 3.30 2.69
N THR A 439 15.24 4.53 2.67
CA THR A 439 14.54 5.69 2.12
C THR A 439 14.39 5.55 0.62
N ALA A 440 15.45 5.14 -0.10
CA ALA A 440 15.40 4.90 -1.53
C ALA A 440 14.37 3.82 -1.90
N VAL A 441 14.35 2.70 -1.18
CA VAL A 441 13.35 1.63 -1.38
C VAL A 441 11.93 2.16 -1.11
N ALA A 442 11.73 2.90 -0.02
CA ALA A 442 10.42 3.45 0.30
C ALA A 442 9.94 4.46 -0.76
N VAL A 443 10.83 5.32 -1.26
CA VAL A 443 10.52 6.29 -2.32
C VAL A 443 10.21 5.56 -3.62
N ALA A 444 11.00 4.55 -4.01
CA ALA A 444 10.76 3.78 -5.23
C ALA A 444 9.43 3.02 -5.19
N VAL A 445 9.14 2.32 -4.09
CA VAL A 445 7.87 1.59 -3.93
C VAL A 445 6.68 2.55 -3.90
N SER A 446 6.79 3.65 -3.16
CA SER A 446 5.70 4.64 -3.09
C SER A 446 5.49 5.33 -4.45
N GLY A 447 6.57 5.67 -5.15
CA GLY A 447 6.51 6.23 -6.50
C GLY A 447 5.83 5.27 -7.48
N PHE A 448 6.24 4.00 -7.48
CA PHE A 448 5.62 2.96 -8.32
C PHE A 448 4.12 2.79 -8.02
N MET A 449 3.73 2.73 -6.74
CA MET A 449 2.31 2.64 -6.36
C MET A 449 1.49 3.86 -6.79
N ILE A 450 2.08 5.06 -6.74
CA ILE A 450 1.42 6.29 -7.21
C ILE A 450 1.19 6.22 -8.73
N LEU A 451 2.15 5.70 -9.49
CA LEU A 451 2.03 5.59 -10.96
C LEU A 451 0.91 4.63 -11.39
N GLN A 452 0.59 3.62 -10.59
CA GLN A 452 -0.47 2.65 -10.90
C GLN A 452 -1.87 3.11 -10.50
N GLN A 453 -1.99 4.20 -9.75
CA GLN A 453 -3.26 4.61 -9.15
C GLN A 453 -4.26 5.09 -10.21
N ASP A 454 -5.52 4.64 -10.11
CA ASP A 454 -6.63 5.22 -10.87
C ASP A 454 -6.81 6.69 -10.46
N THR A 455 -6.64 7.61 -11.41
CA THR A 455 -6.90 9.03 -11.17
C THR A 455 -7.92 9.57 -12.16
N TRP A 456 -8.77 10.47 -11.70
CA TRP A 456 -9.93 10.99 -12.45
C TRP A 456 -9.91 12.52 -12.51
N TYR A 457 -8.75 13.10 -12.80
CA TYR A 457 -8.55 14.55 -12.79
C TYR A 457 -9.39 15.30 -13.84
N THR A 458 -9.66 14.67 -14.99
CA THR A 458 -10.43 15.23 -16.11
C THR A 458 -11.95 15.19 -15.88
N GLN A 459 -12.43 14.52 -14.83
CA GLN A 459 -13.86 14.26 -14.62
C GLN A 459 -14.72 15.51 -14.57
N SER A 460 -14.19 16.63 -14.04
CA SER A 460 -14.94 17.89 -13.99
C SER A 460 -15.25 18.44 -15.39
N TYR A 461 -14.33 18.30 -16.34
CA TYR A 461 -14.56 18.67 -17.73
C TYR A 461 -15.51 17.67 -18.41
N ILE A 462 -15.26 16.37 -18.24
CA ILE A 462 -16.11 15.31 -18.81
C ILE A 462 -17.58 15.52 -18.41
N ASN A 463 -17.85 15.79 -17.13
CA ASN A 463 -19.20 16.07 -16.63
C ASN A 463 -19.86 17.33 -17.23
N SER A 464 -19.08 18.23 -17.82
CA SER A 464 -19.58 19.44 -18.48
C SER A 464 -19.80 19.30 -19.98
N VAL A 465 -19.36 18.18 -20.57
CA VAL A 465 -19.55 17.87 -21.99
C VAL A 465 -21.05 17.66 -22.25
N PRO A 466 -21.67 18.46 -23.13
CA PRO A 466 -23.08 18.28 -23.47
C PRO A 466 -23.25 17.19 -24.53
N VAL A 467 -24.50 16.76 -24.70
CA VAL A 467 -24.91 15.88 -25.79
C VAL A 467 -24.81 16.64 -27.10
N VAL A 468 -24.26 16.00 -28.12
CA VAL A 468 -24.17 16.54 -29.48
C VAL A 468 -25.37 16.07 -30.28
N GLU A 469 -25.97 16.98 -31.06
CA GLU A 469 -27.07 16.62 -31.97
C GLU A 469 -26.55 15.64 -33.04
N HIS A 470 -27.23 14.51 -33.22
CA HIS A 470 -26.86 13.48 -34.19
C HIS A 470 -28.10 12.68 -34.60
N ASN A 471 -28.02 11.99 -35.75
CA ASN A 471 -29.11 11.13 -36.18
C ASN A 471 -29.20 9.90 -35.29
N THR A 472 -30.42 9.45 -35.01
CA THR A 472 -30.62 8.19 -34.28
C THR A 472 -30.79 7.03 -35.26
N HIS A 473 -29.97 6.00 -35.08
CA HIS A 473 -30.01 4.77 -35.87
C HIS A 473 -30.35 3.57 -35.00
N LYS A 474 -30.92 2.53 -35.62
CA LYS A 474 -31.21 1.29 -34.91
C LYS A 474 -29.93 0.46 -34.81
N VAL A 475 -29.48 0.19 -33.58
CA VAL A 475 -28.31 -0.65 -33.30
C VAL A 475 -28.77 -2.00 -32.74
N GLU A 476 -28.32 -3.07 -33.36
CA GLU A 476 -28.59 -4.46 -32.96
C GLU A 476 -27.27 -5.19 -32.74
N TYR A 477 -27.29 -6.22 -31.89
CA TYR A 477 -26.12 -7.04 -31.57
C TYR A 477 -26.48 -8.52 -31.64
N ASN A 478 -25.67 -9.31 -32.35
CA ASN A 478 -25.79 -10.75 -32.40
C ASN A 478 -24.87 -11.39 -31.35
N ASP A 479 -25.45 -12.01 -30.32
CA ASP A 479 -24.69 -12.63 -29.23
C ASP A 479 -23.86 -13.85 -29.66
N GLU A 480 -24.25 -14.53 -30.76
CA GLU A 480 -23.56 -15.71 -31.27
C GLU A 480 -22.33 -15.34 -32.11
N THR A 481 -22.46 -14.34 -32.98
CA THR A 481 -21.38 -13.95 -33.91
C THR A 481 -20.53 -12.80 -33.41
N GLY A 482 -21.02 -12.01 -32.45
CA GLY A 482 -20.34 -10.79 -32.01
C GLY A 482 -20.53 -9.57 -32.92
N VAL A 483 -21.36 -9.70 -33.97
CA VAL A 483 -21.56 -8.63 -34.97
C VAL A 483 -22.57 -7.61 -34.45
N TYR A 484 -22.23 -6.33 -34.59
CA TYR A 484 -23.19 -5.23 -34.46
C TYR A 484 -23.75 -4.86 -35.84
N THR A 485 -25.03 -4.52 -35.88
CA THR A 485 -25.69 -4.03 -37.09
C THR A 485 -26.30 -2.65 -36.82
N ILE A 486 -25.93 -1.66 -37.61
CA ILE A 486 -26.51 -0.31 -37.58
C ILE A 486 -27.39 -0.14 -38.80
N THR A 487 -28.70 -0.02 -38.60
CA THR A 487 -29.64 0.31 -39.68
C THR A 487 -29.80 1.83 -39.74
N LYS A 488 -29.25 2.44 -40.80
CA LYS A 488 -29.28 3.89 -40.97
C LYS A 488 -30.69 4.38 -41.30
N THR A 489 -31.00 5.57 -40.81
CA THR A 489 -32.29 6.26 -40.97
C THR A 489 -32.22 7.41 -41.98
N THR A 490 -31.03 7.67 -42.51
CA THR A 490 -30.66 8.72 -43.44
C THR A 490 -29.95 8.12 -44.66
N ASP A 491 -29.91 8.84 -45.78
CA ASP A 491 -29.20 8.38 -46.99
C ASP A 491 -27.68 8.35 -46.78
N ASP A 492 -27.17 9.37 -46.08
CA ASP A 492 -25.76 9.49 -45.71
C ASP A 492 -25.53 9.00 -44.28
N PHE A 493 -24.44 8.27 -44.08
CA PHE A 493 -23.95 7.82 -42.78
C PHE A 493 -22.52 8.34 -42.57
N LYS A 494 -22.32 9.14 -41.52
CA LYS A 494 -21.06 9.83 -41.24
C LYS A 494 -20.27 9.11 -40.14
N ILE A 495 -19.03 8.77 -40.45
CA ILE A 495 -18.06 8.20 -39.51
C ILE A 495 -16.97 9.24 -39.26
N LEU A 496 -16.80 9.64 -38.01
CA LEU A 496 -15.64 10.45 -37.60
C LEU A 496 -14.53 9.53 -37.14
N HIS A 497 -13.42 9.52 -37.87
CA HIS A 497 -12.23 8.76 -37.54
C HIS A 497 -11.28 9.63 -36.73
N LEU A 498 -11.01 9.19 -35.49
CA LEU A 498 -10.06 9.78 -34.55
C LEU A 498 -8.92 8.80 -34.28
N THR A 499 -7.75 9.28 -33.92
CA THR A 499 -6.62 8.41 -33.56
C THR A 499 -5.65 9.09 -32.62
N ASP A 500 -4.81 8.29 -31.95
CA ASP A 500 -3.66 8.75 -31.15
C ASP A 500 -4.03 9.78 -30.08
N ILE A 501 -5.10 9.51 -29.31
CA ILE A 501 -5.64 10.46 -28.33
C ILE A 501 -4.69 10.61 -27.12
N HIS A 502 -4.01 9.53 -26.73
CA HIS A 502 -2.94 9.54 -25.73
C HIS A 502 -3.30 10.17 -24.37
N ILE A 503 -4.39 9.71 -23.75
CA ILE A 503 -4.75 10.15 -22.40
C ILE A 503 -3.76 9.54 -21.39
N GLY A 504 -3.00 10.40 -20.71
CA GLY A 504 -1.98 9.98 -19.74
C GLY A 504 -2.54 9.66 -18.35
N GLY A 505 -3.60 10.34 -17.92
CA GLY A 505 -4.26 10.06 -16.64
C GLY A 505 -3.40 10.39 -15.41
N SER A 506 -2.61 11.47 -15.46
CA SER A 506 -1.81 11.94 -14.32
C SER A 506 -1.90 13.47 -14.13
N LEU A 507 -1.40 13.99 -13.01
CA LEU A 507 -1.29 15.45 -12.82
C LEU A 507 -0.32 16.10 -13.82
N TYR A 508 0.64 15.33 -14.33
CA TYR A 508 1.60 15.81 -15.33
C TYR A 508 0.93 15.94 -16.70
N SER A 509 0.14 14.94 -17.11
CA SER A 509 -0.58 14.94 -18.39
C SER A 509 -1.87 15.75 -18.36
N TYR A 510 -2.43 16.08 -17.19
CA TYR A 510 -3.75 16.68 -17.03
C TYR A 510 -4.10 17.80 -18.03
N ARG A 511 -3.19 18.77 -18.24
CA ARG A 511 -3.45 19.86 -19.20
C ARG A 511 -3.55 19.38 -20.64
N LYS A 512 -2.75 18.38 -21.01
CA LYS A 512 -2.72 17.75 -22.33
C LYS A 512 -3.93 16.86 -22.54
N ASP A 513 -4.31 16.08 -21.52
CA ASP A 513 -5.53 15.26 -21.53
C ASP A 513 -6.78 16.13 -21.74
N ILE A 514 -6.86 17.30 -21.08
CA ILE A 514 -7.96 18.26 -21.30
C ILE A 514 -7.94 18.83 -22.72
N LYS A 515 -6.78 19.12 -23.30
CA LYS A 515 -6.69 19.59 -24.70
C LYS A 515 -7.14 18.50 -25.66
N ALA A 516 -6.71 17.26 -25.47
CA ALA A 516 -7.11 16.11 -26.29
C ALA A 516 -8.64 15.92 -26.27
N LEU A 517 -9.25 15.88 -25.08
CA LEU A 517 -10.71 15.73 -24.96
C LEU A 517 -11.48 16.93 -25.52
N LYS A 518 -10.91 18.14 -25.47
CA LYS A 518 -11.50 19.33 -26.13
C LYS A 518 -11.40 19.28 -27.64
N ALA A 519 -10.28 18.79 -28.17
CA ALA A 519 -10.11 18.56 -29.60
C ALA A 519 -11.13 17.53 -30.10
N CYS A 520 -11.20 16.34 -29.47
CA CYS A 520 -12.22 15.34 -29.78
C CYS A 520 -13.63 15.92 -29.76
N TYR A 521 -13.95 16.73 -28.74
CA TYR A 521 -15.27 17.33 -28.63
C TYR A 521 -15.56 18.35 -29.73
N ALA A 522 -14.60 19.20 -30.07
CA ALA A 522 -14.75 20.18 -31.15
C ALA A 522 -14.98 19.49 -32.50
N GLU A 523 -14.21 18.43 -32.81
CA GLU A 523 -14.39 17.63 -34.02
C GLU A 523 -15.78 16.97 -34.07
N ILE A 524 -16.19 16.37 -32.96
CA ILE A 524 -17.50 15.71 -32.83
C ILE A 524 -18.65 16.72 -32.99
N GLU A 525 -18.58 17.86 -32.30
CA GLU A 525 -19.64 18.87 -32.37
C GLU A 525 -19.67 19.57 -33.73
N HIS A 526 -18.52 19.79 -34.38
CA HIS A 526 -18.48 20.40 -35.70
C HIS A 526 -19.07 19.49 -36.79
N THR A 527 -18.80 18.19 -36.72
CA THR A 527 -19.12 17.24 -37.80
C THR A 527 -20.46 16.54 -37.65
N HIS A 528 -21.00 16.48 -36.42
CA HIS A 528 -22.23 15.76 -36.08
C HIS A 528 -22.26 14.32 -36.66
N PRO A 529 -21.31 13.45 -36.28
CA PRO A 529 -21.18 12.12 -36.87
C PRO A 529 -22.24 11.15 -36.34
N ASP A 530 -22.50 10.10 -37.11
CA ASP A 530 -23.40 9.01 -36.73
C ASP A 530 -22.65 7.89 -35.97
N LEU A 531 -21.34 7.79 -36.18
CA LEU A 531 -20.42 6.87 -35.49
C LEU A 531 -19.04 7.54 -35.34
N VAL A 532 -18.40 7.32 -34.20
CA VAL A 532 -16.96 7.63 -34.03
C VAL A 532 -16.16 6.33 -34.05
N VAL A 533 -15.10 6.28 -34.86
CA VAL A 533 -14.15 5.16 -34.86
C VAL A 533 -12.78 5.66 -34.40
N VAL A 534 -12.24 5.05 -33.34
CA VAL A 534 -10.92 5.39 -32.80
C VAL A 534 -9.90 4.32 -33.18
N THR A 535 -8.88 4.65 -33.98
CA THR A 535 -7.83 3.67 -34.35
C THR A 535 -6.67 3.67 -33.37
N GLY A 536 -6.88 3.13 -32.17
CA GLY A 536 -5.83 2.85 -31.20
C GLY A 536 -5.24 4.05 -30.47
N ASP A 537 -4.33 3.72 -29.54
CA ASP A 537 -3.57 4.62 -28.70
C ASP A 537 -4.44 5.64 -27.97
N LEU A 538 -5.48 5.10 -27.34
CA LEU A 538 -6.37 5.85 -26.49
C LEU A 538 -5.68 6.23 -25.18
N SER A 539 -4.89 5.31 -24.63
CA SER A 539 -4.19 5.47 -23.34
C SER A 539 -2.67 5.48 -23.52
N PHE A 540 -1.97 6.23 -22.65
CA PHE A 540 -0.50 6.35 -22.73
C PHE A 540 0.20 6.02 -21.40
N PRO A 541 0.24 4.74 -20.97
CA PRO A 541 0.79 4.30 -19.69
C PRO A 541 2.34 4.17 -19.67
N LEU A 542 3.08 5.10 -20.28
CA LEU A 542 4.55 5.07 -20.38
C LEU A 542 5.31 5.70 -19.20
N GLY A 543 4.95 5.35 -17.97
CA GLY A 543 5.76 5.55 -16.76
C GLY A 543 6.24 6.99 -16.60
N ILE A 544 7.51 7.30 -16.94
CA ILE A 544 8.09 8.65 -16.82
C ILE A 544 7.48 9.63 -17.83
N MET A 545 7.09 9.18 -19.03
CA MET A 545 6.60 10.06 -20.10
C MET A 545 5.20 10.62 -19.79
N SER A 546 4.33 9.81 -19.19
CA SER A 546 3.00 10.24 -18.75
C SER A 546 2.89 10.46 -17.25
N MET A 547 3.91 10.09 -16.45
CA MET A 547 3.83 9.96 -14.99
C MET A 547 2.65 9.09 -14.55
N SER A 548 2.37 8.03 -15.31
CA SER A 548 1.31 7.05 -15.10
C SER A 548 1.69 5.70 -15.72
N LEU A 549 1.31 4.62 -15.05
CA LEU A 549 1.28 3.26 -15.60
C LEU A 549 -0.17 2.77 -15.76
N ASN A 550 -1.16 3.65 -15.56
CA ASN A 550 -2.56 3.28 -15.54
C ASN A 550 -3.18 3.41 -16.93
N ASN A 551 -3.77 2.33 -17.43
CA ASN A 551 -4.50 2.26 -18.70
C ASN A 551 -6.02 2.02 -18.52
N THR A 552 -6.51 1.77 -17.30
CA THR A 552 -7.95 1.55 -17.04
C THR A 552 -8.72 2.85 -16.84
N ALA A 553 -8.15 3.81 -16.10
CA ALA A 553 -8.78 5.09 -15.85
C ALA A 553 -8.90 5.96 -17.12
N PRO A 554 -7.88 6.06 -17.99
CA PRO A 554 -8.03 6.72 -19.31
C PRO A 554 -9.17 6.15 -20.15
N VAL A 555 -9.30 4.82 -20.22
CA VAL A 555 -10.41 4.15 -20.92
C VAL A 555 -11.75 4.55 -20.33
N GLY A 556 -11.89 4.49 -19.00
CA GLY A 556 -13.11 4.88 -18.32
C GLY A 556 -13.46 6.37 -18.51
N GLN A 557 -12.46 7.25 -18.55
CA GLN A 557 -12.63 8.68 -18.81
C GLN A 557 -13.14 8.94 -20.22
N PHE A 558 -12.53 8.32 -21.23
CA PHE A 558 -12.95 8.50 -22.61
C PHE A 558 -14.31 7.87 -22.89
N ALA A 559 -14.60 6.69 -22.33
CA ALA A 559 -15.92 6.10 -22.41
C ALA A 559 -16.99 6.99 -21.77
N ALA A 560 -16.70 7.60 -20.62
CA ALA A 560 -17.60 8.57 -19.99
C ALA A 560 -17.77 9.85 -20.82
N PHE A 561 -16.70 10.32 -21.45
CA PHE A 561 -16.71 11.43 -22.40
C PHE A 561 -17.63 11.14 -23.59
N MET A 562 -17.43 10.02 -24.29
CA MET A 562 -18.26 9.62 -25.42
C MET A 562 -19.72 9.37 -25.01
N ARG A 563 -19.96 8.77 -23.84
CA ARG A 563 -21.33 8.63 -23.32
C ARG A 563 -22.03 9.98 -23.16
N ASN A 564 -21.32 11.03 -22.80
CA ASN A 564 -21.90 12.36 -22.66
C ASN A 564 -22.17 13.03 -24.01
N THR A 565 -21.36 12.77 -25.05
CA THR A 565 -21.67 13.25 -26.41
C THR A 565 -22.91 12.56 -26.99
N GLY A 566 -23.19 11.32 -26.55
CA GLY A 566 -24.33 10.52 -26.96
C GLY A 566 -24.11 9.72 -28.24
N ILE A 567 -22.98 9.92 -28.92
CA ILE A 567 -22.70 9.29 -30.21
C ILE A 567 -22.16 7.87 -30.00
N PRO A 568 -22.64 6.88 -30.76
CA PRO A 568 -22.03 5.55 -30.81
C PRO A 568 -20.55 5.60 -31.19
N TRP A 569 -19.74 4.72 -30.61
CA TRP A 569 -18.33 4.65 -30.96
C TRP A 569 -17.77 3.23 -30.90
N ALA A 570 -16.78 2.99 -31.74
CA ALA A 570 -16.00 1.76 -31.79
C ALA A 570 -14.50 2.11 -31.80
N PHE A 571 -13.64 1.12 -31.54
CA PHE A 571 -12.20 1.34 -31.55
C PHE A 571 -11.43 0.08 -31.92
N THR A 572 -10.20 0.27 -32.39
CA THR A 572 -9.15 -0.75 -32.40
C THR A 572 -8.12 -0.44 -31.32
N TYR A 573 -7.42 -1.46 -30.83
CA TYR A 573 -6.31 -1.24 -29.91
C TYR A 573 -5.09 -0.70 -30.65
N GLY A 574 -4.33 0.19 -29.99
CA GLY A 574 -3.00 0.57 -30.43
C GLY A 574 -1.89 -0.13 -29.66
N ASN A 575 -0.63 0.18 -29.97
CA ASN A 575 0.51 -0.45 -29.31
C ASN A 575 0.69 0.04 -27.86
N HIS A 576 0.29 1.27 -27.54
CA HIS A 576 0.42 1.85 -26.20
C HIS A 576 -0.70 1.45 -25.24
N ASP A 577 -1.85 0.97 -25.72
CA ASP A 577 -2.99 0.64 -24.87
C ASP A 577 -2.72 -0.52 -23.88
N THR A 578 -1.79 -1.41 -24.23
CA THR A 578 -1.41 -2.59 -23.43
C THR A 578 0.10 -2.69 -23.24
N GLU A 579 0.76 -1.58 -22.90
CA GLU A 579 2.20 -1.57 -22.59
C GLU A 579 2.61 -2.61 -21.54
N SER A 580 3.81 -3.16 -21.67
CA SER A 580 4.28 -4.26 -20.79
C SER A 580 4.34 -3.90 -19.29
N LEU A 581 4.50 -2.61 -18.98
CA LEU A 581 4.52 -2.08 -17.61
C LEU A 581 3.18 -1.46 -17.19
N ALA A 582 2.16 -1.50 -18.06
CA ALA A 582 0.84 -1.00 -17.73
C ALA A 582 0.21 -1.78 -16.57
N SER A 583 -0.72 -1.13 -15.87
CA SER A 583 -1.31 -1.65 -14.64
C SER A 583 -2.28 -2.79 -14.91
N ALA A 584 -3.07 -2.69 -15.99
CA ALA A 584 -3.93 -3.76 -16.46
C ALA A 584 -3.34 -4.44 -17.71
N ASN A 585 -3.38 -5.76 -17.72
CA ASN A 585 -3.06 -6.54 -18.92
C ASN A 585 -4.23 -6.54 -19.92
N THR A 586 -4.00 -7.15 -21.08
CA THR A 586 -5.00 -7.30 -22.15
C THR A 586 -6.33 -7.87 -21.68
N GLN A 587 -6.32 -8.94 -20.87
CA GLN A 587 -7.54 -9.60 -20.44
C GLN A 587 -8.34 -8.70 -19.48
N GLU A 588 -7.65 -8.08 -18.52
CA GLU A 588 -8.26 -7.13 -17.58
C GLU A 588 -8.85 -5.93 -18.31
N LEU A 589 -8.15 -5.39 -19.31
CA LEU A 589 -8.62 -4.26 -20.11
C LEU A 589 -9.81 -4.64 -21.00
N SER A 590 -9.81 -5.85 -21.58
CA SER A 590 -10.95 -6.39 -22.33
C SER A 590 -12.20 -6.50 -21.46
N GLU A 591 -12.07 -6.95 -20.21
CA GLU A 591 -13.20 -6.98 -19.27
C GLU A 591 -13.69 -5.57 -18.90
N VAL A 592 -12.80 -4.58 -18.79
CA VAL A 592 -13.19 -3.17 -18.64
C VAL A 592 -14.02 -2.71 -19.84
N TYR A 593 -13.56 -2.93 -21.08
CA TYR A 593 -14.32 -2.54 -22.27
C TYR A 593 -15.67 -3.26 -22.39
N LYS A 594 -15.74 -4.58 -22.11
CA LYS A 594 -17.03 -5.30 -22.06
C LYS A 594 -17.98 -4.70 -21.03
N SER A 595 -17.48 -4.33 -19.85
CA SER A 595 -18.30 -3.73 -18.78
C SER A 595 -18.85 -2.36 -19.19
N LEU A 596 -18.12 -1.62 -20.02
CA LEU A 596 -18.48 -0.30 -20.55
C LEU A 596 -19.23 -0.36 -21.89
N SER A 597 -19.42 -1.55 -22.47
CA SER A 597 -20.02 -1.73 -23.80
C SER A 597 -21.53 -1.42 -23.83
N PHE A 598 -22.15 -1.57 -25.00
CA PHE A 598 -23.46 -1.04 -25.38
C PHE A 598 -24.60 -1.38 -24.41
N LYS A 599 -24.65 -2.61 -23.87
CA LYS A 599 -25.69 -3.01 -22.89
C LYS A 599 -25.61 -2.19 -21.59
N THR A 600 -24.47 -1.59 -21.28
CA THR A 600 -24.25 -0.75 -20.10
C THR A 600 -24.24 0.75 -20.43
N SER A 601 -23.49 1.16 -21.47
CA SER A 601 -23.28 2.57 -21.81
C SER A 601 -24.29 3.14 -22.79
N GLY A 602 -24.90 2.29 -23.62
CA GLY A 602 -25.78 2.68 -24.72
C GLY A 602 -25.05 3.23 -25.96
N ASN A 603 -23.71 3.25 -25.99
CA ASN A 603 -23.00 3.82 -27.14
C ASN A 603 -21.61 3.22 -27.47
N LEU A 604 -20.91 2.54 -26.56
CA LEU A 604 -19.68 1.81 -26.95
C LEU A 604 -20.03 0.49 -27.64
N LEU A 605 -19.67 0.35 -28.92
CA LEU A 605 -19.86 -0.86 -29.73
C LEU A 605 -18.69 -1.83 -29.57
N TYR A 606 -18.41 -2.30 -28.36
CA TYR A 606 -17.41 -3.36 -28.13
C TYR A 606 -18.09 -4.73 -28.09
N PRO A 607 -17.62 -5.76 -28.80
CA PRO A 607 -18.34 -7.02 -28.85
C PRO A 607 -18.16 -7.82 -27.54
N TYR A 608 -19.24 -8.46 -27.11
CA TYR A 608 -19.25 -9.36 -25.95
C TYR A 608 -18.67 -10.75 -26.27
N THR A 609 -18.72 -11.11 -27.55
CA THR A 609 -18.22 -12.35 -28.14
C THR A 609 -17.17 -11.97 -29.18
N GLN A 610 -15.93 -12.40 -29.00
CA GLN A 610 -14.84 -12.18 -29.96
C GLN A 610 -14.75 -13.37 -30.93
N PRO A 611 -14.35 -13.17 -32.19
CA PRO A 611 -13.97 -14.27 -33.06
C PRO A 611 -12.76 -15.02 -32.48
N ASP A 612 -12.66 -16.31 -32.76
CA ASP A 612 -11.55 -17.18 -32.30
C ASP A 612 -10.32 -17.03 -33.21
N VAL A 613 -9.76 -15.82 -33.21
CA VAL A 613 -8.56 -15.42 -33.96
C VAL A 613 -7.63 -14.60 -33.07
N LEU A 614 -6.37 -14.46 -33.48
CA LEU A 614 -5.40 -13.62 -32.80
C LEU A 614 -5.86 -12.17 -32.68
N GLY A 615 -5.44 -11.50 -31.61
CA GLY A 615 -5.74 -10.10 -31.33
C GLY A 615 -6.57 -9.89 -30.08
N ARG A 616 -6.69 -8.63 -29.69
CA ARG A 616 -7.34 -8.16 -28.46
C ARG A 616 -8.79 -7.75 -28.72
N ASN A 617 -9.07 -7.17 -29.91
CA ASN A 617 -10.41 -6.90 -30.41
C ASN A 617 -10.44 -6.98 -31.94
N ASN A 618 -11.14 -7.97 -32.48
CA ASN A 618 -11.48 -8.05 -33.90
C ASN A 618 -13.00 -8.05 -34.04
N GLN A 619 -13.53 -7.17 -34.87
CA GLN A 619 -14.96 -6.90 -34.91
C GLN A 619 -15.42 -6.51 -36.31
N LEU A 620 -16.60 -7.01 -36.68
CA LEU A 620 -17.38 -6.51 -37.81
C LEU A 620 -18.57 -5.69 -37.30
N ILE A 621 -18.75 -4.49 -37.86
CA ILE A 621 -19.99 -3.72 -37.76
C ILE A 621 -20.61 -3.65 -39.16
N GLU A 622 -21.85 -4.09 -39.29
CA GLU A 622 -22.61 -4.00 -40.54
C GLU A 622 -23.44 -2.73 -40.58
N ILE A 623 -23.28 -1.92 -41.63
CA ILE A 623 -24.16 -0.80 -41.92
C ILE A 623 -25.23 -1.28 -42.91
N ARG A 624 -26.50 -1.08 -42.57
CA ARG A 624 -27.65 -1.43 -43.42
C ARG A 624 -28.45 -0.19 -43.78
N ASN A 625 -28.96 -0.15 -45.01
CA ASN A 625 -29.92 0.87 -45.45
C ASN A 625 -31.25 0.75 -44.68
N ALA A 626 -32.09 1.77 -44.76
CA ALA A 626 -33.39 1.80 -44.09
C ALA A 626 -34.35 0.66 -44.49
N ASP A 627 -34.14 0.08 -45.68
CA ASP A 627 -34.90 -1.09 -46.19
C ASP A 627 -34.33 -2.44 -45.70
N GLY A 628 -33.24 -2.44 -44.93
CA GLY A 628 -32.57 -3.62 -44.39
C GLY A 628 -31.50 -4.22 -45.31
N SER A 629 -31.30 -3.68 -46.51
CA SER A 629 -30.21 -4.13 -47.40
C SER A 629 -28.83 -3.81 -46.81
N LEU A 630 -27.90 -4.76 -46.96
CA LEU A 630 -26.53 -4.63 -46.47
C LEU A 630 -25.77 -3.61 -47.33
N ASN A 631 -25.34 -2.51 -46.72
CA ASN A 631 -24.71 -1.40 -47.41
C ASN A 631 -23.17 -1.53 -47.37
N THR A 632 -22.59 -1.51 -46.17
CA THR A 632 -21.13 -1.51 -45.99
C THR A 632 -20.73 -2.28 -44.73
N GLY A 633 -19.69 -3.10 -44.81
CA GLY A 633 -19.04 -3.72 -43.66
C GLY A 633 -17.88 -2.88 -43.13
N LEU A 634 -17.85 -2.61 -41.83
CA LEU A 634 -16.74 -1.93 -41.15
C LEU A 634 -15.97 -2.96 -40.30
N PHE A 635 -14.73 -3.21 -40.66
CA PHE A 635 -13.84 -4.12 -39.94
C PHE A 635 -12.94 -3.34 -39.00
N MET A 636 -13.05 -3.59 -37.71
CA MET A 636 -12.08 -3.15 -36.70
C MET A 636 -11.16 -4.34 -36.46
N ILE A 637 -9.93 -4.26 -36.98
CA ILE A 637 -8.96 -5.36 -36.92
C ILE A 637 -7.83 -4.94 -35.98
N ASP A 638 -7.47 -5.82 -35.05
CA ASP A 638 -6.31 -5.59 -34.20
C ASP A 638 -5.03 -5.82 -35.01
N SER A 639 -4.25 -4.77 -35.23
CA SER A 639 -2.91 -4.88 -35.83
C SER A 639 -1.87 -5.45 -34.87
N ASN A 640 -2.29 -5.91 -33.70
CA ASN A 640 -1.46 -6.32 -32.57
C ASN A 640 -0.58 -5.15 -32.08
N ALA A 641 0.44 -5.42 -31.28
CA ALA A 641 1.27 -4.37 -30.67
C ALA A 641 2.76 -4.55 -30.99
N TYR A 642 3.38 -5.56 -30.41
CA TYR A 642 4.82 -5.80 -30.54
C TYR A 642 5.09 -7.31 -30.64
N THR A 643 6.05 -7.70 -31.46
CA THR A 643 6.46 -9.11 -31.61
C THR A 643 7.21 -9.65 -30.38
N GLY A 644 7.74 -8.74 -29.56
CA GLY A 644 8.65 -9.06 -28.45
C GLY A 644 10.12 -9.21 -28.87
N GLU A 645 10.43 -9.10 -30.17
CA GLU A 645 11.79 -9.21 -30.72
C GLU A 645 12.55 -7.87 -30.64
N GLY A 646 12.73 -7.32 -29.44
CA GLY A 646 13.47 -6.07 -29.24
C GLY A 646 12.57 -4.88 -28.90
N ILE A 647 13.11 -3.67 -29.10
CA ILE A 647 12.42 -2.42 -28.75
C ILE A 647 11.76 -1.88 -30.02
N ASN A 648 10.46 -1.58 -29.96
CA ASN A 648 9.66 -1.02 -31.05
C ASN A 648 9.66 -1.89 -32.33
N VAL A 649 9.69 -3.22 -32.18
CA VAL A 649 9.43 -4.13 -33.30
C VAL A 649 7.95 -4.45 -33.32
N TYR A 650 7.25 -3.82 -34.25
CA TYR A 650 5.80 -3.87 -34.37
C TYR A 650 5.32 -5.19 -34.96
N ASP A 651 4.24 -5.70 -34.39
CA ASP A 651 3.55 -6.89 -34.90
C ASP A 651 2.66 -6.52 -36.09
N TYR A 652 2.03 -7.50 -36.71
CA TYR A 652 1.25 -7.36 -37.95
C TYR A 652 -0.13 -8.01 -37.82
N ILE A 653 -0.99 -7.88 -38.83
CA ILE A 653 -2.27 -8.61 -38.91
C ILE A 653 -1.97 -10.03 -39.41
N HIS A 654 -2.25 -11.02 -38.57
CA HIS A 654 -1.88 -12.43 -38.81
C HIS A 654 -2.85 -13.15 -39.77
N ASP A 655 -2.40 -14.28 -40.31
CA ASP A 655 -3.12 -15.05 -41.33
C ASP A 655 -4.52 -15.48 -40.87
N ASP A 656 -4.72 -15.85 -39.61
CA ASP A 656 -6.02 -16.25 -39.07
C ASP A 656 -7.02 -15.08 -38.99
N GLN A 657 -6.53 -13.89 -38.66
CA GLN A 657 -7.33 -12.65 -38.72
C GLN A 657 -7.73 -12.32 -40.16
N VAL A 658 -6.81 -12.51 -41.12
CA VAL A 658 -7.08 -12.31 -42.55
C VAL A 658 -8.09 -13.34 -43.08
N ASP A 659 -7.98 -14.60 -42.68
CA ASP A 659 -8.91 -15.66 -43.04
C ASP A 659 -10.32 -15.37 -42.52
N TRP A 660 -10.43 -14.95 -41.25
CA TRP A 660 -11.72 -14.51 -40.68
C TRP A 660 -12.32 -13.32 -41.44
N TYR A 661 -11.51 -12.30 -41.73
CA TYR A 661 -11.95 -11.16 -42.55
C TYR A 661 -12.47 -11.63 -43.92
N ALA A 662 -11.74 -12.51 -44.60
CA ALA A 662 -12.11 -13.02 -45.91
C ALA A 662 -13.42 -13.81 -45.87
N ASP A 663 -13.64 -14.60 -44.82
CA ASP A 663 -14.86 -15.38 -44.63
C ASP A 663 -16.08 -14.50 -44.32
N GLU A 664 -15.92 -13.44 -43.52
CA GLU A 664 -16.97 -12.45 -43.29
C GLU A 664 -17.33 -11.68 -44.56
N VAL A 665 -16.35 -11.28 -45.38
CA VAL A 665 -16.61 -10.66 -46.70
C VAL A 665 -17.40 -11.61 -47.60
N LYS A 666 -16.98 -12.89 -47.69
CA LYS A 666 -17.71 -13.90 -48.48
C LYS A 666 -19.13 -14.11 -47.96
N ARG A 667 -19.33 -14.11 -46.63
CA ARG A 667 -20.65 -14.23 -46.00
C ARG A 667 -21.54 -13.04 -46.37
N MET A 668 -21.03 -11.82 -46.22
CA MET A 668 -21.76 -10.60 -46.59
C MET A 668 -22.14 -10.59 -48.08
N ASN A 669 -21.20 -10.97 -48.96
CA ASN A 669 -21.46 -11.05 -50.40
C ASN A 669 -22.50 -12.13 -50.74
N ALA A 670 -22.44 -13.28 -50.08
CA ALA A 670 -23.41 -14.35 -50.26
C ALA A 670 -24.82 -13.95 -49.78
N GLU A 671 -24.91 -13.19 -48.68
CA GLU A 671 -26.18 -12.65 -48.17
C GLU A 671 -26.79 -11.61 -49.12
N ALA A 672 -25.98 -10.68 -49.61
CA ALA A 672 -26.44 -9.60 -50.48
C ALA A 672 -26.67 -10.04 -51.94
N GLY A 673 -26.02 -11.11 -52.38
CA GLY A 673 -26.05 -11.58 -53.78
C GLY A 673 -25.21 -10.73 -54.73
N HIS A 674 -24.38 -9.82 -54.21
CA HIS A 674 -23.41 -9.02 -54.94
C HIS A 674 -22.21 -8.71 -54.02
N THR A 675 -21.14 -8.13 -54.57
CA THR A 675 -20.02 -7.65 -53.75
C THR A 675 -20.49 -6.45 -52.92
N VAL A 676 -20.46 -6.60 -51.60
CA VAL A 676 -20.76 -5.55 -50.62
C VAL A 676 -19.50 -4.72 -50.42
N ASN A 677 -19.62 -3.41 -50.27
CA ASN A 677 -18.47 -2.56 -49.96
C ASN A 677 -17.99 -2.81 -48.52
N SER A 678 -16.70 -2.69 -48.26
CA SER A 678 -16.17 -2.68 -46.90
C SER A 678 -15.02 -1.71 -46.68
N MET A 679 -14.76 -1.41 -45.41
CA MET A 679 -13.65 -0.60 -44.93
C MET A 679 -12.96 -1.32 -43.78
N ALA A 680 -11.65 -1.19 -43.66
CA ALA A 680 -10.89 -1.71 -42.52
C ALA A 680 -10.22 -0.59 -41.73
N PHE A 681 -10.36 -0.67 -40.41
CA PHE A 681 -9.74 0.20 -39.43
C PHE A 681 -8.79 -0.65 -38.60
N PHE A 682 -7.56 -0.16 -38.41
CA PHE A 682 -6.52 -0.80 -37.60
C PHE A 682 -5.53 0.28 -37.13
N HIS A 683 -4.62 -0.03 -36.22
CA HIS A 683 -3.74 1.01 -35.67
C HIS A 683 -2.41 1.11 -36.41
N ILE A 684 -1.63 0.04 -36.46
CA ILE A 684 -0.30 0.00 -37.08
C ILE A 684 -0.46 -0.15 -38.60
N PRO A 685 0.20 0.68 -39.43
CA PRO A 685 0.04 0.64 -40.87
C PRO A 685 0.58 -0.66 -41.48
N LEU A 686 -0.03 -1.07 -42.60
CA LEU A 686 0.48 -2.18 -43.43
C LEU A 686 1.69 -1.72 -44.25
N GLN A 687 2.48 -2.67 -44.76
CA GLN A 687 3.63 -2.39 -45.62
C GLN A 687 3.24 -1.65 -46.91
N GLU A 688 2.00 -1.82 -47.37
CA GLU A 688 1.49 -1.13 -48.56
C GLU A 688 1.33 0.38 -48.36
N TYR A 689 1.21 0.88 -47.13
CA TYR A 689 1.29 2.32 -46.87
C TYR A 689 2.69 2.86 -47.19
N ARG A 690 3.74 2.10 -46.85
CA ARG A 690 5.13 2.44 -47.19
C ARG A 690 5.31 2.42 -48.70
N THR A 691 4.91 1.32 -49.35
CA THR A 691 4.98 1.17 -50.82
C THR A 691 4.24 2.29 -51.55
N ALA A 692 3.02 2.63 -51.13
CA ALA A 692 2.24 3.71 -51.75
C ALA A 692 2.90 5.09 -51.58
N THR A 693 3.48 5.34 -50.40
CA THR A 693 4.23 6.58 -50.13
C THR A 693 5.48 6.68 -51.00
N GLU A 694 6.24 5.59 -51.15
CA GLU A 694 7.43 5.54 -52.02
C GLU A 694 7.05 5.80 -53.48
N LEU A 695 6.04 5.10 -54.01
CA LEU A 695 5.54 5.30 -55.37
C LEU A 695 5.05 6.73 -55.61
N TYR A 696 4.38 7.35 -54.62
CA TYR A 696 3.95 8.74 -54.71
C TYR A 696 5.14 9.70 -54.80
N ASN A 697 6.15 9.50 -53.96
CA ASN A 697 7.37 10.31 -53.97
C ASN A 697 8.18 10.15 -55.27
N GLU A 698 8.09 8.98 -55.90
CA GLU A 698 8.68 8.71 -57.22
C GLU A 698 7.86 9.29 -58.39
N GLY A 699 6.64 9.79 -58.13
CA GLY A 699 5.73 10.32 -59.14
C GLY A 699 5.10 9.24 -60.02
N SER A 700 4.91 8.03 -59.49
CA SER A 700 4.27 6.92 -60.20
C SER A 700 2.76 7.14 -60.38
N ASP A 701 2.24 6.79 -61.57
CA ASP A 701 0.81 6.79 -61.88
C ASP A 701 0.05 5.61 -61.24
N GLU A 702 0.75 4.67 -60.57
CA GLU A 702 0.13 3.55 -59.84
C GLU A 702 -0.59 3.97 -58.56
N VAL A 703 -0.34 5.19 -58.10
CA VAL A 703 -0.95 5.76 -56.91
C VAL A 703 -1.68 7.05 -57.22
N LYS A 704 -2.73 7.33 -56.44
CA LYS A 704 -3.49 8.57 -56.53
C LYS A 704 -3.53 9.25 -55.17
N TYR A 705 -2.93 10.42 -55.08
CA TYR A 705 -2.97 11.26 -53.89
C TYR A 705 -4.30 12.01 -53.77
N PHE A 706 -4.83 12.10 -52.56
CA PHE A 706 -6.06 12.84 -52.26
C PHE A 706 -5.77 14.11 -51.44
N TYR A 707 -5.15 13.97 -50.26
CA TYR A 707 -4.81 15.07 -49.36
C TYR A 707 -3.83 14.61 -48.27
N GLY A 708 -3.51 15.53 -47.36
CA GLY A 708 -2.64 15.30 -46.21
C GLY A 708 -1.16 15.43 -46.55
N GLU A 709 -0.32 15.30 -45.53
CA GLU A 709 1.13 15.30 -45.64
C GLU A 709 1.70 14.12 -44.88
N ASN A 710 2.82 13.61 -45.40
CA ASN A 710 3.72 12.75 -44.65
C ASN A 710 5.05 13.50 -44.53
N PRO A 711 5.24 14.29 -43.44
CA PRO A 711 6.42 15.13 -43.35
C PRO A 711 7.70 14.33 -43.03
N GLY A 712 7.59 13.01 -42.82
CA GLY A 712 8.73 12.14 -42.53
C GLY A 712 9.33 12.41 -41.15
N ASP A 713 10.67 12.51 -41.08
CA ASP A 713 11.42 12.67 -39.83
C ASP A 713 11.19 14.04 -39.15
N HIS A 714 10.58 14.02 -37.96
CA HIS A 714 10.40 15.19 -37.11
C HIS A 714 11.56 15.34 -36.11
N GLY A 715 12.72 15.74 -36.61
CA GLY A 715 13.86 16.12 -35.76
C GLY A 715 14.61 14.95 -35.13
N GLY A 716 14.66 13.81 -35.81
CA GLY A 716 15.31 12.57 -35.37
C GLY A 716 14.44 11.70 -34.46
N ILE A 717 13.13 11.96 -34.41
CA ILE A 717 12.18 11.24 -33.53
C ILE A 717 11.43 10.14 -34.31
N THR A 718 11.22 10.32 -35.62
CA THR A 718 10.61 9.33 -36.52
C THR A 718 11.63 8.98 -37.61
N ASN A 719 12.33 7.86 -37.46
CA ASN A 719 13.41 7.49 -38.40
C ASN A 719 12.89 7.01 -39.78
N ASP A 720 11.63 6.59 -39.85
CA ASP A 720 11.02 6.00 -41.05
C ASP A 720 9.84 6.85 -41.55
N LEU A 721 9.63 6.85 -42.87
CA LEU A 721 8.48 7.48 -43.51
C LEU A 721 7.14 6.83 -43.12
N VAL A 722 7.16 5.54 -42.81
CA VAL A 722 6.00 4.73 -42.40
C VAL A 722 6.47 3.66 -41.40
N CYS A 723 5.97 3.70 -40.16
CA CYS A 723 6.33 2.75 -39.11
C CYS A 723 5.46 1.48 -39.14
N CYS A 724 5.43 0.79 -40.29
CA CYS A 724 4.79 -0.52 -40.42
C CYS A 724 5.66 -1.65 -39.86
N SER A 725 5.06 -2.82 -39.66
CA SER A 725 5.78 -4.05 -39.31
C SER A 725 6.78 -4.47 -40.39
N ASP A 726 7.89 -5.09 -39.97
CA ASP A 726 8.84 -5.74 -40.88
C ASP A 726 8.31 -7.09 -41.42
N TYR A 727 7.27 -7.64 -40.80
CA TYR A 727 6.63 -8.88 -41.23
C TYR A 727 5.46 -8.56 -42.17
N PRO A 728 5.41 -9.20 -43.36
CA PRO A 728 4.35 -8.94 -44.33
C PRO A 728 3.03 -9.57 -43.87
N SER A 729 1.95 -8.80 -43.97
CA SER A 729 0.58 -9.31 -43.79
C SER A 729 -0.05 -9.61 -45.15
N LYS A 730 -0.86 -10.67 -45.23
CA LYS A 730 -1.66 -10.97 -46.44
C LYS A 730 -2.92 -10.10 -46.57
N MET A 731 -3.16 -9.20 -45.63
CA MET A 731 -4.41 -8.44 -45.54
C MET A 731 -4.70 -7.63 -46.82
N PHE A 732 -3.71 -6.90 -47.34
CA PHE A 732 -3.89 -6.07 -48.53
C PHE A 732 -4.16 -6.91 -49.79
N ASP A 733 -3.32 -7.91 -50.05
CA ASP A 733 -3.49 -8.81 -51.21
C ASP A 733 -4.84 -9.54 -51.17
N THR A 734 -5.26 -10.01 -49.99
CA THR A 734 -6.58 -10.65 -49.81
C THR A 734 -7.73 -9.67 -50.07
N ALA A 735 -7.62 -8.43 -49.60
CA ALA A 735 -8.62 -7.40 -49.87
C ALA A 735 -8.73 -7.06 -51.37
N LEU A 736 -7.59 -7.01 -52.07
CA LEU A 736 -7.52 -6.80 -53.51
C LEU A 736 -8.18 -7.96 -54.27
N GLU A 737 -7.91 -9.21 -53.88
CA GLU A 737 -8.51 -10.40 -54.51
C GLU A 737 -10.03 -10.46 -54.32
N LEU A 738 -10.53 -10.09 -53.14
CA LEU A 738 -11.97 -10.11 -52.83
C LEU A 738 -12.72 -8.95 -53.50
N GLY A 739 -12.05 -7.84 -53.79
CA GLY A 739 -12.62 -6.67 -54.46
C GLY A 739 -13.73 -5.95 -53.69
N SER A 740 -13.86 -6.23 -52.38
CA SER A 740 -14.92 -5.71 -51.50
C SER A 740 -14.46 -4.49 -50.71
N THR A 741 -13.22 -4.49 -50.19
CA THR A 741 -12.71 -3.39 -49.38
C THR A 741 -12.09 -2.29 -50.22
N THR A 742 -12.59 -1.06 -50.05
CA THR A 742 -12.17 0.10 -50.82
C THR A 742 -11.39 1.14 -50.01
N GLY A 743 -11.42 1.05 -48.67
CA GLY A 743 -10.71 1.97 -47.79
C GLY A 743 -10.06 1.27 -46.59
N PHE A 744 -8.80 1.58 -46.34
CA PHE A 744 -8.07 1.25 -45.11
C PHE A 744 -7.75 2.53 -44.35
N PHE A 745 -7.93 2.50 -43.03
CA PHE A 745 -7.75 3.64 -42.14
C PHE A 745 -6.88 3.24 -40.95
N CYS A 746 -5.80 4.01 -40.71
CA CYS A 746 -4.89 3.77 -39.59
C CYS A 746 -4.45 5.04 -38.84
N GLY A 747 -3.66 4.85 -37.78
CA GLY A 747 -3.07 5.92 -36.96
C GLY A 747 -1.57 5.70 -36.80
N HIS A 748 -1.08 5.68 -35.56
CA HIS A 748 0.27 5.28 -35.14
C HIS A 748 1.39 6.26 -35.51
N ASP A 749 1.42 6.74 -36.75
CA ASP A 749 2.39 7.73 -37.21
C ASP A 749 1.81 9.14 -36.98
N HIS A 750 1.99 9.70 -35.77
CA HIS A 750 1.22 10.87 -35.30
C HIS A 750 1.32 12.13 -36.17
N TYR A 751 2.34 12.23 -37.02
CA TYR A 751 2.54 13.36 -37.94
C TYR A 751 2.13 13.06 -39.39
N ASN A 752 1.89 11.79 -39.70
CA ASN A 752 1.43 11.37 -41.02
C ASN A 752 -0.09 11.41 -41.05
N ASN A 753 -0.64 12.17 -41.99
CA ASN A 753 -2.08 12.22 -42.24
C ASN A 753 -2.37 12.08 -43.75
N ALA A 754 -1.44 11.48 -44.50
CA ALA A 754 -1.59 11.32 -45.94
C ALA A 754 -2.69 10.30 -46.30
N SER A 755 -3.40 10.60 -47.39
CA SER A 755 -4.38 9.70 -48.00
C SER A 755 -4.00 9.42 -49.45
N ILE A 756 -3.61 8.17 -49.73
CA ILE A 756 -3.11 7.72 -51.03
C ILE A 756 -3.84 6.43 -51.42
N GLU A 757 -4.40 6.40 -52.62
CA GLU A 757 -4.98 5.18 -53.20
C GLU A 757 -3.91 4.42 -53.95
N TYR A 758 -3.83 3.11 -53.68
CA TYR A 758 -2.93 2.17 -54.33
C TYR A 758 -3.74 0.95 -54.77
N LYS A 759 -3.67 0.60 -56.05
CA LYS A 759 -4.43 -0.51 -56.67
C LYS A 759 -5.95 -0.50 -56.36
N GLY A 760 -6.54 0.70 -56.26
CA GLY A 760 -7.97 0.87 -56.02
C GLY A 760 -8.42 0.78 -54.55
N ILE A 761 -7.49 0.59 -53.61
CA ILE A 761 -7.75 0.67 -52.17
C ILE A 761 -7.16 1.98 -51.65
N ARG A 762 -7.98 2.79 -50.98
CA ARG A 762 -7.56 4.07 -50.40
C ARG A 762 -6.95 3.87 -49.02
N LEU A 763 -5.66 4.15 -48.88
CA LEU A 763 -4.88 4.02 -47.65
C LEU A 763 -4.80 5.39 -46.97
N THR A 764 -5.44 5.54 -45.81
CA THR A 764 -5.59 6.84 -45.13
C THR A 764 -5.08 6.79 -43.69
N TYR A 765 -4.12 7.67 -43.38
CA TYR A 765 -3.80 7.98 -41.99
C TYR A 765 -4.80 8.99 -41.43
N GLY A 766 -5.31 8.70 -40.24
CA GLY A 766 -6.14 9.63 -39.48
C GLY A 766 -5.33 10.82 -38.96
N MET A 767 -5.99 11.96 -38.76
CA MET A 767 -5.37 13.10 -38.10
C MET A 767 -5.21 12.82 -36.60
N SER A 768 -3.98 12.90 -36.09
CA SER A 768 -3.65 12.58 -34.70
C SER A 768 -4.13 13.66 -33.73
N ILE A 769 -4.80 13.25 -32.65
CA ILE A 769 -5.21 14.17 -31.57
C ILE A 769 -4.03 14.54 -30.64
N ASP A 770 -2.92 13.83 -30.72
CA ASP A 770 -1.85 13.77 -29.70
C ASP A 770 -1.37 15.16 -29.19
N TYR A 771 -1.27 15.25 -27.86
CA TYR A 771 -0.66 16.37 -27.12
C TYR A 771 0.45 15.89 -26.16
N LEU A 772 0.66 14.58 -26.01
CA LEU A 772 1.42 13.98 -24.93
C LEU A 772 2.59 13.12 -25.40
N ALA A 773 2.37 12.18 -26.31
CA ALA A 773 3.28 11.08 -26.54
C ALA A 773 4.58 11.53 -27.21
N MET A 774 4.50 12.47 -28.15
CA MET A 774 5.67 12.98 -28.85
C MET A 774 6.23 14.27 -28.22
N PRO A 775 7.56 14.38 -27.99
CA PRO A 775 8.16 15.59 -27.48
C PRO A 775 7.88 16.81 -28.37
N GLY A 776 7.19 17.81 -27.84
CA GLY A 776 6.91 19.07 -28.56
C GLY A 776 5.62 19.09 -29.38
N ILE A 777 5.00 17.93 -29.62
CA ILE A 777 3.80 17.80 -30.49
C ILE A 777 2.62 18.67 -30.06
N GLU A 778 2.52 18.98 -28.76
CA GLU A 778 1.47 19.86 -28.23
C GLU A 778 1.49 21.30 -28.78
N LYS A 779 2.59 21.69 -29.44
CA LYS A 779 2.79 23.01 -30.06
C LYS A 779 2.54 23.00 -31.57
N GLU A 780 2.41 21.82 -32.15
CA GLU A 780 2.16 21.62 -33.58
C GLU A 780 0.67 21.38 -33.80
N THR A 781 0.12 21.87 -34.91
CA THR A 781 -1.32 21.81 -35.17
C THR A 781 -1.71 21.17 -36.50
N LYS A 782 -0.77 21.06 -37.46
CA LYS A 782 -1.07 20.55 -38.81
C LYS A 782 -1.56 19.11 -38.84
N GLN A 783 -1.03 18.29 -37.95
CA GLN A 783 -1.41 16.89 -37.79
C GLN A 783 -2.72 16.71 -37.04
N ARG A 784 -3.24 17.76 -36.40
CA ARG A 784 -4.33 17.66 -35.43
C ARG A 784 -5.70 17.95 -36.02
N GLY A 785 -6.61 17.00 -35.86
CA GLY A 785 -7.95 17.08 -36.39
C GLY A 785 -8.66 15.74 -36.35
N ALA A 786 -9.53 15.52 -37.32
CA ALA A 786 -10.20 14.26 -37.58
C ALA A 786 -10.35 14.00 -39.08
N GLU A 787 -10.73 12.77 -39.42
CA GLU A 787 -11.10 12.39 -40.78
C GLU A 787 -12.60 12.07 -40.82
N LEU A 788 -13.36 12.75 -41.70
CA LEU A 788 -14.81 12.57 -41.83
C LEU A 788 -15.13 11.71 -43.05
N ILE A 789 -15.59 10.49 -42.81
CA ILE A 789 -15.98 9.53 -43.85
C ILE A 789 -17.50 9.58 -44.00
N THR A 790 -18.01 9.75 -45.23
CA THR A 790 -19.45 9.72 -45.52
C THR A 790 -19.78 8.57 -46.45
N ILE A 791 -20.64 7.65 -46.01
CA ILE A 791 -21.13 6.50 -46.78
C ILE A 791 -22.54 6.80 -47.28
N HIS A 792 -22.75 6.68 -48.60
CA HIS A 792 -24.01 6.95 -49.28
C HIS A 792 -24.93 5.72 -49.35
N ALA A 793 -26.17 5.90 -49.82
CA ALA A 793 -27.17 4.83 -49.94
C ALA A 793 -26.76 3.69 -50.90
N ASP A 794 -25.95 4.01 -51.92
CA ASP A 794 -25.43 3.08 -52.92
C ASP A 794 -24.07 2.45 -52.53
N SER A 795 -23.68 2.61 -51.27
CA SER A 795 -22.41 2.15 -50.69
C SER A 795 -21.15 2.85 -51.23
N SER A 796 -21.29 3.85 -52.11
CA SER A 796 -20.19 4.75 -52.43
C SER A 796 -19.84 5.61 -51.21
N TRP A 797 -18.60 6.09 -51.15
CA TRP A 797 -18.16 6.90 -50.02
C TRP A 797 -17.14 7.96 -50.44
N LYS A 798 -17.02 8.97 -49.59
CA LYS A 798 -15.99 10.02 -49.67
C LYS A 798 -15.39 10.26 -48.29
N SER A 799 -14.24 10.89 -48.25
CA SER A 799 -13.61 11.31 -47.00
C SER A 799 -12.93 12.66 -47.15
N GLU A 800 -12.89 13.43 -46.07
CA GLU A 800 -12.28 14.75 -45.97
C GLU A 800 -11.64 15.00 -44.59
N GLN A 801 -10.50 15.69 -44.59
CA GLN A 801 -9.84 16.11 -43.35
C GLN A 801 -10.53 17.33 -42.74
N ILE A 802 -10.81 17.22 -41.44
CA ILE A 802 -11.28 18.31 -40.60
C ILE A 802 -10.11 18.73 -39.72
N LEU A 803 -9.45 19.83 -40.08
CA LEU A 803 -8.35 20.36 -39.28
C LEU A 803 -8.93 21.03 -38.03
N LEU A 804 -8.37 20.74 -36.86
CA LEU A 804 -8.85 21.33 -35.61
C LEU A 804 -8.79 22.86 -35.63
N ASP A 805 -7.73 23.43 -36.21
CA ASP A 805 -7.54 24.89 -36.33
C ASP A 805 -8.55 25.54 -37.30
N SER A 806 -9.27 24.76 -38.11
CA SER A 806 -10.32 25.26 -39.01
C SER A 806 -11.69 25.41 -38.33
N ILE A 807 -11.87 24.84 -37.14
CA ILE A 807 -13.12 24.87 -36.38
C ILE A 807 -13.19 26.20 -35.60
N THR A 808 -14.13 27.08 -35.99
CA THR A 808 -14.32 28.42 -35.41
C THR A 808 -15.19 28.45 -34.15
#